data_AF-A0A3N1HGW0-F1
#
_entry.id   AF-A0A3N1HGW0-F1
#
_cell.length_a   1.000
_cell.length_b   1.000
_cell.length_c   1.000
_cell.angle_alpha   90.00
_cell.angle_beta   90.00
_cell.angle_gamma   90.00
#
_symmetry.space_group_name_H-M   'P 1'
#
loop_
_entity.id
_entity.type
_entity.pdbx_description
1 polymer ?
#
loop_
_entity_poly.entity_id
_entity_poly.type
_entity_poly.pdbx_seq_one_letter_code
_entity_poly.pdbx_strand_id
1 'polypeptide(L)'
;MRDSLATRKGPVHRSRLRVVPVVALSLLGVVLPVSGASAATVDTTASYVLVNRTSGKALDVYGRATTDGARISQYTRNDGAWQQWQFIDAGGGYYRVKSRHSGKVLTFPSTADRAGLVQSTDADRADRQFRLADSAGGHVRLLNRASGKAVTVLDSATTDGARVGQLPDTGRADQQWQLVKLGADTTPPTPPGNPRTSNLTCAGVTFSWSASTDDVAVAFYDIYHDGQLMTSVPGTARSADLTVAPGATWGLYVNARDAAGNVSQASSTVTITVPQCQADTEPPTTPAGVTATASGTTVTVRWTAATDNVGVTGYEVLRDGVQVGSTSGATTTSFTDSGLAADTRYTYQVRARDAQANRSAASTAVAVTTGSTCATALCSVTKVASETDLPWGLTTLPGGQVLYGRRDAFEIVRLDPATGAKTTVGRVPNVAGTDGEGGVLGLAVASDFTADPWLYVMHTTTTDNRVVRIRYTDGALTGTPQVLLTGIPRNKYHNGGRLRFGPDGTLYIATGDGQNGDWAQDLDNLAGKVLRINRDGTIPADNPFGTPVWSYGHRNPQGLAFDSRGRLWEQEFGNSVMDETNLIVRGGNYGWPACEGTTGSCGEPGFVAPKRTYPVAEGSCSGIAVVRDALYIACLRGARLYRAEISGDGLTNVEQHLNGVHGRLRTVEPSADGGLWLTTSNRGDKDSIANNSNESILKVQLGR
;
A
#
# COMPACT_ATOMS: atom_id res chain seq x y z
N MET A 1 -49.22 53.79 10.63
CA MET A 1 -49.22 55.17 10.09
C MET A 1 -47.87 55.37 9.43
N ARG A 2 -47.78 55.23 8.09
CA ARG A 2 -48.03 56.22 7.02
C ARG A 2 -46.96 57.30 6.89
N ASP A 3 -46.33 57.26 5.71
CA ASP A 3 -46.02 58.36 4.77
C ASP A 3 -44.93 59.41 5.07
N SER A 4 -43.79 59.22 4.39
CA SER A 4 -43.20 60.06 3.31
C SER A 4 -43.55 61.56 3.24
N LEU A 5 -42.53 62.42 3.07
CA LEU A 5 -42.44 63.43 1.99
C LEU A 5 -41.09 64.17 1.93
N ALA A 6 -40.75 64.58 0.71
CA ALA A 6 -39.46 65.05 0.21
C ALA A 6 -39.39 66.58 0.01
N THR A 7 -38.19 67.12 -0.30
CA THR A 7 -37.83 68.13 -1.35
C THR A 7 -36.48 68.81 -0.98
N ARG A 8 -35.38 68.77 -1.78
CA ARG A 8 -34.97 69.39 -3.08
C ARG A 8 -34.20 70.74 -2.96
N LYS A 9 -33.03 70.76 -3.64
CA LYS A 9 -32.33 71.84 -4.43
C LYS A 9 -31.17 72.68 -3.84
N GLY A 10 -30.01 72.55 -4.52
CA GLY A 10 -29.06 73.61 -4.96
C GLY A 10 -28.12 74.23 -3.89
N PRO A 11 -26.98 74.89 -4.23
CA PRO A 11 -26.69 75.58 -5.51
C PRO A 11 -25.23 75.45 -6.05
N VAL A 12 -25.03 76.02 -7.25
CA VAL A 12 -23.76 76.34 -7.92
C VAL A 12 -23.44 77.82 -7.69
N HIS A 13 -22.18 78.20 -7.41
CA HIS A 13 -21.55 79.42 -7.97
C HIS A 13 -20.02 79.45 -7.82
N ARG A 14 -19.37 79.95 -8.87
CA ARG A 14 -17.92 80.03 -9.13
C ARG A 14 -17.29 81.36 -8.70
N SER A 15 -15.97 81.30 -8.49
CA SER A 15 -14.90 82.27 -8.81
C SER A 15 -14.69 83.53 -7.95
N ARG A 16 -13.45 83.78 -7.49
CA ARG A 16 -12.37 84.44 -8.28
C ARG A 16 -10.97 84.38 -7.60
N LEU A 17 -9.99 84.28 -8.49
CA LEU A 17 -8.52 84.44 -8.46
C LEU A 17 -7.85 85.25 -7.32
N ARG A 18 -6.60 84.83 -7.00
CA ARG A 18 -5.40 85.71 -7.03
C ARG A 18 -4.11 84.89 -7.24
N VAL A 19 -3.22 85.46 -8.06
CA VAL A 19 -1.91 84.98 -8.53
C VAL A 19 -0.81 85.40 -7.55
N VAL A 20 0.20 84.55 -7.30
CA VAL A 20 1.57 84.92 -6.83
C VAL A 20 2.59 83.87 -7.36
N PRO A 21 3.84 84.24 -7.74
CA PRO A 21 4.67 83.49 -8.67
C PRO A 21 5.78 82.59 -8.04
N VAL A 22 6.13 81.59 -8.86
CA VAL A 22 7.37 80.83 -9.11
C VAL A 22 8.60 80.98 -8.19
N VAL A 23 9.08 79.84 -7.69
CA VAL A 23 10.50 79.51 -7.48
C VAL A 23 10.78 78.16 -8.16
N ALA A 24 11.83 78.10 -8.99
CA ALA A 24 12.26 76.89 -9.68
C ALA A 24 13.16 76.03 -8.78
N LEU A 25 12.83 74.75 -8.62
CA LEU A 25 13.75 73.70 -8.20
C LEU A 25 13.68 72.53 -9.19
N SER A 26 14.82 72.19 -9.76
CA SER A 26 15.09 71.07 -10.65
C SER A 26 14.82 69.72 -9.97
N LEU A 27 13.82 68.99 -10.44
CA LEU A 27 13.59 67.58 -10.12
C LEU A 27 14.29 66.70 -11.18
N LEU A 28 15.35 65.99 -10.77
CA LEU A 28 15.80 64.80 -11.47
C LEU A 28 14.61 63.83 -11.55
N GLY A 29 14.15 63.53 -12.77
CA GLY A 29 13.17 62.48 -12.99
C GLY A 29 13.78 61.14 -12.61
N VAL A 30 13.31 60.56 -11.50
CA VAL A 30 13.49 59.13 -11.24
C VAL A 30 12.66 58.39 -12.29
N VAL A 31 13.33 57.83 -13.30
CA VAL A 31 12.74 56.80 -14.14
C VAL A 31 12.59 55.58 -13.26
N LEU A 32 11.40 55.36 -12.71
CA LEU A 32 11.04 54.07 -12.13
C LEU A 32 11.08 53.06 -13.29
N PRO A 33 11.89 51.98 -13.21
CA PRO A 33 11.79 50.93 -14.20
C PRO A 33 10.36 50.39 -14.15
N VAL A 34 9.65 50.47 -15.27
CA VAL A 34 8.42 49.71 -15.45
C VAL A 34 8.82 48.25 -15.28
N SER A 35 8.36 47.63 -14.20
CA SER A 35 8.50 46.19 -13.99
C SER A 35 7.89 45.49 -15.21
N GLY A 36 8.74 44.90 -16.05
CA GLY A 36 8.28 44.04 -17.14
C GLY A 36 7.38 42.97 -16.55
N ALA A 37 6.19 42.77 -17.13
CA ALA A 37 5.30 41.69 -16.73
C ALA A 37 6.10 40.37 -16.77
N SER A 38 6.20 39.69 -15.63
CA SER A 38 6.72 38.32 -15.59
C SER A 38 5.76 37.45 -16.39
N ALA A 39 6.28 36.67 -17.35
CA ALA A 39 5.46 35.70 -18.07
C ALA A 39 4.78 34.74 -17.08
N ALA A 40 3.53 34.34 -17.36
CA ALA A 40 2.87 33.26 -16.62
C ALA A 40 3.79 32.03 -16.50
N THR A 41 4.09 31.63 -15.27
CA THR A 41 4.81 30.40 -14.97
C THR A 41 3.84 29.21 -15.04
N VAL A 42 4.19 28.21 -15.85
CA VAL A 42 3.45 26.94 -15.93
C VAL A 42 4.11 25.89 -15.06
N ASP A 43 3.30 25.01 -14.48
CA ASP A 43 3.76 23.81 -13.78
C ASP A 43 4.12 22.76 -14.82
N THR A 44 5.41 22.52 -15.03
CA THR A 44 5.92 21.58 -16.04
C THR A 44 5.63 20.12 -15.71
N THR A 45 5.18 19.83 -14.47
CA THR A 45 4.77 18.48 -14.06
C THR A 45 3.30 18.20 -14.39
N ALA A 46 2.51 19.24 -14.70
CA ALA A 46 1.07 19.12 -14.94
C ALA A 46 0.71 18.98 -16.44
N SER A 47 -0.48 18.43 -16.68
CA SER A 47 -1.16 18.46 -17.99
C SER A 47 -2.13 19.63 -18.05
N TYR A 48 -2.25 20.23 -19.23
CA TYR A 48 -3.15 21.35 -19.49
C TYR A 48 -4.05 21.08 -20.69
N VAL A 49 -5.28 21.59 -20.62
CA VAL A 49 -6.13 21.81 -21.79
C VAL A 49 -6.10 23.30 -22.13
N LEU A 50 -5.82 23.62 -23.39
CA LEU A 50 -5.75 25.00 -23.88
C LEU A 50 -7.10 25.36 -24.50
N VAL A 51 -7.88 26.20 -23.82
CA VAL A 51 -9.24 26.60 -24.25
C VAL A 51 -9.21 27.98 -24.91
N ASN A 52 -9.63 28.08 -26.17
CA ASN A 52 -9.63 29.35 -26.89
C ASN A 52 -10.72 30.30 -26.36
N ARG A 53 -10.39 31.58 -26.17
CA ARG A 53 -11.31 32.58 -25.61
C ARG A 53 -12.51 32.89 -26.51
N THR A 54 -12.34 32.87 -27.84
CA THR A 54 -13.43 33.18 -28.79
C THR A 54 -14.45 32.05 -28.87
N SER A 55 -13.97 30.79 -28.96
CA SER A 55 -14.84 29.64 -29.24
C SER A 55 -15.22 28.82 -28.00
N GLY A 56 -14.48 28.94 -26.90
CA GLY A 56 -14.59 28.05 -25.74
C GLY A 56 -14.13 26.61 -26.01
N LYS A 57 -13.48 26.35 -27.15
CA LYS A 57 -13.06 25.03 -27.61
C LYS A 57 -11.59 24.76 -27.27
N ALA A 58 -11.26 23.48 -27.12
CA ALA A 58 -9.92 23.02 -26.75
C ALA A 58 -9.02 22.86 -27.98
N LEU A 59 -7.72 23.12 -27.82
CA LEU A 59 -6.67 22.77 -28.77
C LEU A 59 -6.57 21.24 -28.88
N ASP A 60 -6.63 20.72 -30.11
CA ASP A 60 -6.92 19.31 -30.39
C ASP A 60 -6.06 18.76 -31.54
N VAL A 61 -5.55 17.54 -31.39
CA VAL A 61 -4.89 16.80 -32.48
C VAL A 61 -5.93 16.23 -33.44
N TYR A 62 -6.00 16.79 -34.65
CA TYR A 62 -7.03 16.44 -35.63
C TYR A 62 -7.02 14.96 -35.99
N GLY A 63 -8.18 14.32 -35.91
CA GLY A 63 -8.34 12.90 -36.22
C GLY A 63 -7.54 11.96 -35.31
N ARG A 64 -7.04 12.46 -34.16
CA ARG A 64 -6.20 11.70 -33.21
C ARG A 64 -4.94 11.11 -33.85
N ALA A 65 -4.47 11.69 -34.96
CA ALA A 65 -3.30 11.22 -35.67
C ALA A 65 -2.05 11.30 -34.77
N THR A 66 -1.10 10.39 -34.94
CA THR A 66 0.15 10.35 -34.16
C THR A 66 1.39 10.59 -35.02
N THR A 67 1.24 10.82 -36.32
CA THR A 67 2.33 11.04 -37.28
C THR A 67 2.86 12.48 -37.26
N ASP A 68 4.10 12.67 -37.72
CA ASP A 68 4.67 14.00 -37.95
C ASP A 68 3.88 14.75 -39.03
N GLY A 69 3.69 16.06 -38.82
CA GLY A 69 2.91 16.91 -39.73
C GLY A 69 1.40 16.83 -39.51
N ALA A 70 0.92 16.01 -38.57
CA ALA A 70 -0.49 15.95 -38.23
C ALA A 70 -1.01 17.31 -37.76
N ARG A 71 -2.16 17.71 -38.31
CA ARG A 71 -2.77 19.03 -38.14
C ARG A 71 -3.29 19.23 -36.71
N ILE A 72 -3.09 20.42 -36.15
CA ILE A 72 -3.73 20.86 -34.92
C ILE A 72 -4.95 21.72 -35.24
N SER A 73 -6.05 21.46 -34.54
CA SER A 73 -7.35 22.12 -34.71
C SER A 73 -7.92 22.53 -33.35
N GLN A 74 -9.11 23.13 -33.33
CA GLN A 74 -9.92 23.19 -32.12
C GLN A 74 -11.11 22.24 -32.20
N TYR A 75 -11.55 21.72 -31.06
CA TYR A 75 -12.77 20.92 -30.91
C TYR A 75 -13.45 21.18 -29.56
N THR A 76 -14.72 20.79 -29.47
CA THR A 76 -15.45 20.74 -28.20
C THR A 76 -14.61 20.03 -27.13
N ARG A 77 -14.40 20.71 -26.00
CA ARG A 77 -13.58 20.23 -24.90
C ARG A 77 -14.19 18.95 -24.32
N ASN A 78 -13.39 17.90 -24.22
CA ASN A 78 -13.74 16.61 -23.63
C ASN A 78 -12.60 16.02 -22.78
N ASP A 79 -11.52 16.76 -22.60
CA ASP A 79 -10.34 16.42 -21.79
C ASP A 79 -9.64 15.10 -22.19
N GLY A 80 -9.97 14.52 -23.35
CA GLY A 80 -9.30 13.36 -23.90
C GLY A 80 -7.81 13.63 -24.16
N ALA A 81 -6.99 12.58 -24.16
CA ALA A 81 -5.52 12.68 -24.26
C ALA A 81 -5.03 13.53 -25.45
N TRP A 82 -5.77 13.57 -26.57
CA TRP A 82 -5.45 14.36 -27.75
C TRP A 82 -5.75 15.87 -27.62
N GLN A 83 -6.36 16.29 -26.51
CA GLN A 83 -6.55 17.69 -26.09
C GLN A 83 -5.63 18.10 -24.93
N GLN A 84 -4.80 17.18 -24.44
CA GLN A 84 -3.93 17.40 -23.29
C GLN A 84 -2.48 17.70 -23.71
N TRP A 85 -1.90 18.71 -23.07
CA TRP A 85 -0.60 19.26 -23.40
C TRP A 85 0.26 19.43 -22.15
N GLN A 86 1.50 18.95 -22.19
CA GLN A 86 2.50 19.17 -21.15
C GLN A 86 3.53 20.20 -21.61
N PHE A 87 3.86 21.16 -20.75
CA PHE A 87 4.92 22.12 -21.02
C PHE A 87 6.26 21.54 -20.56
N ILE A 88 7.24 21.53 -21.46
CA ILE A 88 8.62 21.14 -21.17
C ILE A 88 9.48 22.39 -21.29
N ASP A 89 10.23 22.70 -20.24
CA ASP A 89 11.15 23.83 -20.27
C ASP A 89 12.18 23.68 -21.40
N ALA A 90 12.39 24.76 -22.14
CA ALA A 90 13.41 24.88 -23.19
C ALA A 90 14.40 26.02 -22.87
N GLY A 91 14.34 26.57 -21.65
CA GLY A 91 15.20 27.64 -21.17
C GLY A 91 14.79 29.03 -21.68
N GLY A 92 15.20 30.05 -20.94
CA GLY A 92 14.97 31.46 -21.32
C GLY A 92 13.49 31.87 -21.41
N GLY A 93 12.61 31.19 -20.69
CA GLY A 93 11.16 31.44 -20.69
C GLY A 93 10.42 30.85 -21.89
N TYR A 94 11.06 29.93 -22.63
CA TYR A 94 10.44 29.18 -23.72
C TYR A 94 10.14 27.74 -23.30
N TYR A 95 9.08 27.20 -23.88
CA TYR A 95 8.61 25.86 -23.64
C TYR A 95 8.39 25.12 -24.96
N ARG A 96 8.62 23.81 -24.93
CA ARG A 96 8.05 22.88 -25.91
C ARG A 96 6.70 22.41 -25.36
N VAL A 97 5.68 22.38 -26.20
CA VAL A 97 4.32 21.98 -25.80
C VAL A 97 4.06 20.58 -26.35
N LYS A 98 4.19 19.56 -25.48
CA LYS A 98 4.12 18.14 -25.83
C LYS A 98 2.69 17.61 -25.71
N SER A 99 2.20 16.95 -26.76
CA SER A 99 0.94 16.22 -26.72
C SER A 99 1.08 14.99 -25.81
N ARG A 100 0.13 14.81 -24.87
CA ARG A 100 0.05 13.58 -24.05
C ARG A 100 -0.37 12.36 -24.87
N HIS A 101 -1.07 12.56 -25.98
CA HIS A 101 -1.53 11.48 -26.88
C HIS A 101 -0.41 10.89 -27.73
N SER A 102 0.39 11.74 -28.39
CA SER A 102 1.39 11.28 -29.37
C SER A 102 2.84 11.35 -28.88
N GLY A 103 3.09 12.03 -27.76
CA GLY A 103 4.42 12.36 -27.27
C GLY A 103 5.18 13.40 -28.10
N LYS A 104 4.58 13.94 -29.17
CA LYS A 104 5.18 14.92 -30.09
C LYS A 104 4.91 16.35 -29.63
N VAL A 105 5.67 17.31 -30.16
CA VAL A 105 5.55 18.73 -29.78
C VAL A 105 4.88 19.56 -30.86
N LEU A 106 4.17 20.61 -30.43
CA LEU A 106 3.64 21.64 -31.33
C LEU A 106 4.75 22.26 -32.18
N THR A 107 4.47 22.45 -33.47
CA THR A 107 5.46 22.87 -34.47
C THR A 107 4.82 23.79 -35.51
N PHE A 108 5.50 24.87 -35.87
CA PHE A 108 5.17 25.65 -37.07
C PHE A 108 6.18 25.36 -38.19
N PRO A 109 5.76 24.74 -39.32
CA PRO A 109 6.68 24.32 -40.37
C PRO A 109 7.26 25.48 -41.22
N SER A 110 6.72 26.69 -41.09
CA SER A 110 7.25 27.91 -41.71
C SER A 110 6.89 29.14 -40.88
N THR A 111 7.51 30.29 -41.13
CA THR A 111 7.22 31.56 -40.43
C THR A 111 6.16 32.41 -41.13
N ALA A 112 5.55 31.92 -42.22
CA ALA A 112 4.54 32.64 -42.98
C ALA A 112 3.26 32.86 -42.17
N ASP A 113 2.54 33.95 -42.47
CA ASP A 113 1.20 34.14 -41.91
C ASP A 113 0.27 33.01 -42.34
N ARG A 114 -0.59 32.59 -41.41
CA ARG A 114 -1.56 31.49 -41.60
C ARG A 114 -0.92 30.11 -41.83
N ALA A 115 0.40 29.96 -41.64
CA ALA A 115 1.04 28.66 -41.56
C ALA A 115 0.37 27.83 -40.45
N GLY A 116 0.05 26.57 -40.76
CA GLY A 116 -0.72 25.72 -39.86
C GLY A 116 0.13 25.19 -38.72
N LEU A 117 -0.48 25.11 -37.55
CA LEU A 117 0.11 24.42 -36.42
C LEU A 117 -0.02 22.91 -36.64
N VAL A 118 1.10 22.20 -36.52
CA VAL A 118 1.17 20.75 -36.60
C VAL A 118 1.85 20.20 -35.36
N GLN A 119 1.87 18.88 -35.21
CA GLN A 119 2.79 18.21 -34.29
C GLN A 119 3.97 17.59 -35.05
N SER A 120 5.12 17.50 -34.42
CA SER A 120 6.28 16.79 -34.95
C SER A 120 7.14 16.23 -33.82
N THR A 121 8.00 15.26 -34.16
CA THR A 121 9.06 14.76 -33.28
C THR A 121 9.82 15.93 -32.63
N ASP A 122 10.08 15.78 -31.33
CA ASP A 122 10.78 16.79 -30.55
C ASP A 122 12.26 16.82 -30.91
N ALA A 123 12.74 18.01 -31.29
CA ALA A 123 14.13 18.28 -31.66
C ALA A 123 14.66 19.58 -31.03
N ASP A 124 13.92 20.14 -30.05
CA ASP A 124 14.26 21.39 -29.34
C ASP A 124 14.71 22.57 -30.23
N ARG A 125 13.98 22.77 -31.33
CA ARG A 125 14.24 23.84 -32.31
C ARG A 125 13.32 25.05 -32.09
N ALA A 126 13.74 26.23 -32.55
CA ALA A 126 12.98 27.47 -32.37
C ALA A 126 11.57 27.46 -33.00
N ASP A 127 11.34 26.65 -34.04
CA ASP A 127 10.03 26.45 -34.66
C ASP A 127 9.06 25.60 -33.80
N ARG A 128 9.56 24.98 -32.73
CA ARG A 128 8.85 24.13 -31.75
C ARG A 128 8.82 24.72 -30.33
N GLN A 129 9.38 25.92 -30.16
CA GLN A 129 9.48 26.58 -28.87
C GLN A 129 8.50 27.77 -28.81
N PHE A 130 7.83 27.90 -27.67
CA PHE A 130 6.79 28.89 -27.44
C PHE A 130 7.02 29.57 -26.10
N ARG A 131 6.88 30.88 -26.04
CA ARG A 131 6.78 31.61 -24.77
C ARG A 131 5.33 31.96 -24.50
N LEU A 132 4.98 32.08 -23.22
CA LEU A 132 3.67 32.55 -22.78
C LEU A 132 3.71 34.06 -22.59
N ALA A 133 2.70 34.75 -23.13
CA ALA A 133 2.47 36.17 -22.93
C ALA A 133 1.08 36.39 -22.29
N ASP A 134 1.05 37.10 -21.16
CA ASP A 134 -0.18 37.25 -20.38
C ASP A 134 -1.26 38.05 -21.11
N SER A 135 -2.51 37.69 -20.85
CA SER A 135 -3.72 38.39 -21.28
C SER A 135 -4.71 38.52 -20.12
N ALA A 136 -5.51 39.57 -20.14
CA ALA A 136 -6.47 39.85 -19.06
C ALA A 136 -7.46 38.70 -18.85
N GLY A 137 -7.79 38.42 -17.58
CA GLY A 137 -8.78 37.41 -17.19
C GLY A 137 -8.23 35.98 -17.20
N GLY A 138 -6.96 35.78 -16.83
CA GLY A 138 -6.36 34.44 -16.69
C GLY A 138 -6.09 33.72 -18.01
N HIS A 139 -6.01 34.46 -19.11
CA HIS A 139 -5.68 33.92 -20.43
C HIS A 139 -4.23 34.22 -20.79
N VAL A 140 -3.68 33.46 -21.73
CA VAL A 140 -2.33 33.64 -22.26
C VAL A 140 -2.33 33.60 -23.78
N ARG A 141 -1.27 34.10 -24.41
CA ARG A 141 -0.97 33.92 -25.83
C ARG A 141 0.30 33.09 -25.93
N LEU A 142 0.32 32.11 -26.84
CA LEU A 142 1.50 31.30 -27.12
C LEU A 142 2.23 31.94 -28.31
N LEU A 143 3.43 32.45 -28.08
CA LEU A 143 4.24 33.10 -29.10
C LEU A 143 5.38 32.20 -29.55
N ASN A 144 5.44 31.85 -30.82
CA ASN A 144 6.50 30.99 -31.36
C ASN A 144 7.85 31.72 -31.39
N ARG A 145 8.94 31.01 -31.04
CA ARG A 145 10.29 31.60 -30.97
C ARG A 145 10.84 31.98 -32.34
N ALA A 146 10.60 31.18 -33.38
CA ALA A 146 11.14 31.43 -34.71
C ALA A 146 10.45 32.59 -35.44
N SER A 147 9.13 32.77 -35.27
CA SER A 147 8.37 33.79 -35.98
C SER A 147 7.97 35.01 -35.14
N GLY A 148 7.95 34.88 -33.81
CA GLY A 148 7.38 35.87 -32.90
C GLY A 148 5.85 35.99 -32.95
N LYS A 149 5.17 35.13 -33.71
CA LYS A 149 3.72 35.20 -33.98
C LYS A 149 2.92 34.36 -32.98
N ALA A 150 1.66 34.73 -32.79
CA ALA A 150 0.76 34.09 -31.85
C ALA A 150 0.03 32.88 -32.45
N VAL A 151 -0.09 31.80 -31.67
CA VAL A 151 -0.98 30.67 -31.97
C VAL A 151 -2.42 31.16 -32.01
N THR A 152 -3.06 31.06 -33.18
CA THR A 152 -4.34 31.70 -33.49
C THR A 152 -5.31 30.70 -34.10
N VAL A 153 -6.56 30.68 -33.64
CA VAL A 153 -7.65 30.01 -34.36
C VAL A 153 -7.95 30.83 -35.61
N LEU A 154 -7.73 30.26 -36.79
CA LEU A 154 -7.83 31.03 -38.03
C LEU A 154 -9.28 31.47 -38.29
N ASP A 155 -9.40 32.68 -38.86
CA ASP A 155 -10.67 33.31 -39.25
C ASP A 155 -11.65 33.48 -38.06
N SER A 156 -11.12 33.46 -36.83
CA SER A 156 -11.88 33.50 -35.58
C SER A 156 -13.03 32.48 -35.54
N ALA A 157 -12.87 31.35 -36.24
CA ALA A 157 -13.92 30.34 -36.38
C ALA A 157 -14.28 29.72 -35.03
N THR A 158 -15.55 29.33 -34.86
CA THR A 158 -16.07 28.71 -33.63
C THR A 158 -16.51 27.26 -33.82
N THR A 159 -16.34 26.70 -35.03
CA THR A 159 -16.72 25.32 -35.34
C THR A 159 -15.66 24.32 -34.90
N ASP A 160 -16.11 23.10 -34.65
CA ASP A 160 -15.26 21.93 -34.45
C ASP A 160 -14.46 21.63 -35.72
N GLY A 161 -13.18 21.33 -35.58
CA GLY A 161 -12.27 21.13 -36.70
C GLY A 161 -11.80 22.43 -37.37
N ALA A 162 -12.01 23.60 -36.78
CA ALA A 162 -11.36 24.81 -37.27
C ALA A 162 -9.84 24.72 -37.10
N ARG A 163 -9.10 25.23 -38.09
CA ARG A 163 -7.63 25.11 -38.16
C ARG A 163 -6.96 26.12 -37.24
N VAL A 164 -5.92 25.67 -36.54
CA VAL A 164 -5.05 26.55 -35.75
C VAL A 164 -3.79 26.86 -36.55
N GLY A 165 -3.39 28.12 -36.55
CA GLY A 165 -2.22 28.63 -37.29
C GLY A 165 -1.50 29.72 -36.52
N GLN A 166 -0.67 30.51 -37.21
CA GLN A 166 -0.01 31.69 -36.64
C GLN A 166 -0.35 32.97 -37.39
N LEU A 167 -0.48 34.07 -36.63
CA LEU A 167 -0.65 35.44 -37.13
C LEU A 167 0.12 36.42 -36.23
N PRO A 168 0.43 37.65 -36.71
CA PRO A 168 1.02 38.69 -35.86
C PRO A 168 0.26 38.83 -34.53
N ASP A 169 0.99 39.00 -33.42
CA ASP A 169 0.37 39.15 -32.10
C ASP A 169 -0.39 40.49 -32.03
N THR A 170 -1.71 40.40 -32.06
CA THR A 170 -2.62 41.55 -31.96
C THR A 170 -3.40 41.55 -30.65
N GLY A 171 -3.22 40.53 -29.80
CA GLY A 171 -3.97 40.38 -28.56
C GLY A 171 -5.45 40.05 -28.73
N ARG A 172 -5.93 39.70 -29.93
CA ARG A 172 -7.35 39.37 -30.16
C ARG A 172 -7.76 38.09 -29.43
N ALA A 173 -9.06 37.94 -29.16
CA ALA A 173 -9.59 36.81 -28.40
C ALA A 173 -9.30 35.45 -29.05
N ASP A 174 -9.22 35.37 -30.37
CA ASP A 174 -8.87 34.14 -31.10
C ASP A 174 -7.40 33.74 -30.98
N GLN A 175 -6.56 34.60 -30.41
CA GLN A 175 -5.16 34.35 -30.06
C GLN A 175 -4.96 34.01 -28.57
N GLN A 176 -6.03 34.10 -27.77
CA GLN A 176 -5.98 33.95 -26.32
C GLN A 176 -6.49 32.57 -25.89
N TRP A 177 -5.74 31.95 -24.99
CA TRP A 177 -5.96 30.60 -24.51
C TRP A 177 -6.01 30.61 -22.98
N GLN A 178 -7.03 30.00 -22.40
CA GLN A 178 -7.03 29.66 -20.98
C GLN A 178 -6.26 28.36 -20.80
N LEU A 179 -5.25 28.36 -19.93
CA LEU A 179 -4.57 27.14 -19.51
C LEU A 179 -5.38 26.51 -18.37
N VAL A 180 -6.17 25.50 -18.68
CA VAL A 180 -6.89 24.74 -17.65
C VAL A 180 -5.96 23.65 -17.16
N LYS A 181 -5.38 23.83 -15.97
CA LYS A 181 -4.57 22.81 -15.29
C LYS A 181 -5.48 21.63 -14.97
N LEU A 182 -5.17 20.47 -15.52
CA LEU A 182 -5.77 19.22 -15.07
C LEU A 182 -5.03 18.82 -13.79
N GLY A 183 -5.73 18.81 -12.66
CA GLY A 183 -5.19 18.27 -11.41
C GLY A 183 -4.91 16.77 -11.54
N ALA A 184 -4.03 16.23 -10.69
CA ALA A 184 -4.02 14.78 -10.49
C ALA A 184 -5.43 14.39 -10.06
N ASP A 185 -6.07 13.54 -10.86
CA ASP A 185 -7.30 12.88 -10.44
C ASP A 185 -6.97 12.10 -9.16
N THR A 186 -7.67 12.42 -8.07
CA THR A 186 -7.50 11.82 -6.75
C THR A 186 -8.73 11.04 -6.31
N THR A 187 -9.76 10.96 -7.16
CA THR A 187 -11.01 10.29 -6.83
C THR A 187 -10.90 8.85 -7.28
N PRO A 188 -10.97 7.85 -6.38
CA PRO A 188 -10.99 6.46 -6.82
C PRO A 188 -12.31 6.10 -7.49
N PRO A 189 -12.29 5.16 -8.45
CA PRO A 189 -13.52 4.60 -9.00
C PRO A 189 -14.44 3.98 -7.94
N THR A 190 -15.71 3.79 -8.28
CA THR A 190 -16.63 3.04 -7.41
C THR A 190 -16.26 1.56 -7.33
N PRO A 191 -16.54 0.86 -6.21
CA PRO A 191 -16.26 -0.58 -6.09
C PRO A 191 -17.03 -1.39 -7.14
N PRO A 192 -16.40 -2.38 -7.81
CA PRO A 192 -17.11 -3.22 -8.76
C PRO A 192 -18.22 -4.02 -8.06
N GLY A 193 -19.41 -4.03 -8.64
CA GLY A 193 -20.58 -4.73 -8.10
C GLY A 193 -20.76 -6.15 -8.63
N ASN A 194 -21.61 -6.95 -7.98
CA ASN A 194 -22.06 -8.28 -8.44
C ASN A 194 -20.94 -9.23 -8.97
N PRO A 195 -19.86 -9.44 -8.19
CA PRO A 195 -18.83 -10.40 -8.56
C PRO A 195 -19.41 -11.82 -8.55
N ARG A 196 -19.08 -12.62 -9.57
CA ARG A 196 -19.60 -13.99 -9.75
C ARG A 196 -18.67 -14.83 -10.61
N THR A 197 -18.79 -16.15 -10.50
CA THR A 197 -18.00 -17.12 -11.29
C THR A 197 -18.88 -18.00 -12.16
N SER A 198 -18.37 -18.40 -13.31
CA SER A 198 -18.94 -19.42 -14.20
C SER A 198 -17.82 -20.30 -14.79
N ASN A 199 -18.19 -21.41 -15.44
CA ASN A 199 -17.26 -22.31 -16.12
C ASN A 199 -16.10 -22.81 -15.23
N LEU A 200 -16.37 -23.06 -13.94
CA LEU A 200 -15.35 -23.59 -13.04
C LEU A 200 -14.98 -25.02 -13.45
N THR A 201 -13.71 -25.21 -13.78
CA THR A 201 -13.05 -26.48 -14.05
C THR A 201 -11.91 -26.67 -13.06
N CYS A 202 -11.17 -27.77 -13.16
CA CYS A 202 -10.03 -28.00 -12.27
C CYS A 202 -8.85 -27.05 -12.52
N ALA A 203 -8.78 -26.41 -13.70
CA ALA A 203 -7.65 -25.58 -14.11
C ALA A 203 -8.04 -24.16 -14.54
N GLY A 204 -9.33 -23.86 -14.67
CA GLY A 204 -9.81 -22.55 -15.09
C GLY A 204 -11.17 -22.16 -14.52
N VAL A 205 -11.43 -20.86 -14.43
CA VAL A 205 -12.72 -20.28 -14.06
C VAL A 205 -12.91 -18.95 -14.80
N THR A 206 -14.14 -18.64 -15.22
CA THR A 206 -14.49 -17.29 -15.68
C THR A 206 -15.00 -16.48 -14.49
N PHE A 207 -14.30 -15.39 -14.14
CA PHE A 207 -14.74 -14.44 -13.12
C PHE A 207 -15.36 -13.20 -13.79
N SER A 208 -16.51 -12.73 -13.31
CA SER A 208 -17.28 -11.62 -13.90
C SER A 208 -17.82 -10.65 -12.86
N TRP A 209 -18.02 -9.39 -13.24
CA TRP A 209 -18.50 -8.31 -12.37
C TRP A 209 -19.34 -7.28 -13.13
N SER A 210 -19.96 -6.36 -12.41
CA SER A 210 -20.65 -5.17 -12.94
C SER A 210 -19.72 -3.98 -13.06
N ALA A 211 -20.04 -3.05 -13.96
CA ALA A 211 -19.26 -1.84 -14.20
C ALA A 211 -19.12 -0.96 -12.95
N SER A 212 -17.90 -0.48 -12.70
CA SER A 212 -17.60 0.70 -11.88
C SER A 212 -17.80 1.99 -12.69
N THR A 213 -17.94 3.09 -11.96
CA THR A 213 -17.99 4.47 -12.46
C THR A 213 -16.89 5.29 -11.81
N ASP A 214 -16.47 6.35 -12.48
CA ASP A 214 -15.42 7.25 -12.01
C ASP A 214 -15.74 8.67 -12.49
N ASP A 215 -15.18 9.70 -11.85
CA ASP A 215 -15.39 11.10 -12.26
C ASP A 215 -14.61 11.46 -13.53
N VAL A 216 -13.55 10.70 -13.86
CA VAL A 216 -12.84 10.79 -15.15
C VAL A 216 -13.10 9.55 -16.00
N ALA A 217 -12.54 8.39 -15.62
CA ALA A 217 -12.73 7.11 -16.31
C ALA A 217 -12.10 5.94 -15.55
N VAL A 218 -12.78 4.80 -15.55
CA VAL A 218 -12.17 3.52 -15.16
C VAL A 218 -11.23 3.05 -16.28
N ALA A 219 -9.93 2.98 -16.00
CA ALA A 219 -8.92 2.56 -16.97
C ALA A 219 -8.69 1.05 -16.96
N PHE A 220 -8.75 0.40 -15.79
CA PHE A 220 -8.47 -1.01 -15.60
C PHE A 220 -9.38 -1.66 -14.54
N TYR A 221 -9.52 -2.98 -14.62
CA TYR A 221 -9.89 -3.81 -13.47
C TYR A 221 -8.74 -4.74 -13.13
N ASP A 222 -8.40 -4.79 -11.86
CA ASP A 222 -7.36 -5.64 -11.33
C ASP A 222 -8.05 -6.79 -10.56
N ILE A 223 -7.84 -8.02 -11.02
CA ILE A 223 -8.47 -9.23 -10.46
C ILE A 223 -7.48 -9.89 -9.53
N TYR A 224 -7.96 -10.28 -8.36
CA TYR A 224 -7.13 -10.81 -7.29
C TYR A 224 -7.66 -12.11 -6.71
N HIS A 225 -6.75 -12.87 -6.12
CA HIS A 225 -7.02 -13.99 -5.22
C HIS A 225 -6.26 -13.76 -3.91
N ASP A 226 -6.97 -13.67 -2.78
CA ASP A 226 -6.38 -13.57 -1.43
C ASP A 226 -5.32 -12.47 -1.21
N GLY A 227 -5.39 -11.36 -1.95
CA GLY A 227 -4.43 -10.25 -1.91
C GLY A 227 -3.35 -10.29 -2.99
N GLN A 228 -3.35 -11.34 -3.81
CA GLN A 228 -2.41 -11.54 -4.91
C GLN A 228 -3.05 -11.12 -6.24
N LEU A 229 -2.38 -10.24 -6.97
CA LEU A 229 -2.83 -9.83 -8.30
C LEU A 229 -2.73 -11.03 -9.24
N MET A 230 -3.87 -11.45 -9.78
CA MET A 230 -3.95 -12.52 -10.78
C MET A 230 -3.71 -11.95 -12.17
N THR A 231 -4.42 -10.87 -12.52
CA THR A 231 -4.33 -10.23 -13.84
C THR A 231 -5.00 -8.86 -13.82
N SER A 232 -4.69 -8.03 -14.81
CA SER A 232 -5.33 -6.74 -15.06
C SER A 232 -5.97 -6.74 -16.44
N VAL A 233 -7.21 -6.27 -16.53
CA VAL A 233 -7.96 -6.15 -17.80
C VAL A 233 -8.37 -4.69 -18.05
N PRO A 234 -8.63 -4.27 -19.30
CA PRO A 234 -9.08 -2.91 -19.59
C PRO A 234 -10.40 -2.56 -18.88
N GLY A 235 -10.62 -1.28 -18.57
CA GLY A 235 -11.82 -0.77 -17.88
C GLY A 235 -13.14 -0.97 -18.63
N THR A 236 -13.09 -1.43 -19.88
CA THR A 236 -14.25 -1.87 -20.67
C THR A 236 -14.62 -3.34 -20.43
N ALA A 237 -13.72 -4.16 -19.90
CA ALA A 237 -13.97 -5.57 -19.61
C ALA A 237 -14.91 -5.75 -18.42
N ARG A 238 -15.67 -6.85 -18.43
CA ARG A 238 -16.60 -7.24 -17.35
C ARG A 238 -16.39 -8.69 -16.88
N SER A 239 -15.35 -9.32 -17.40
CA SER A 239 -14.95 -10.68 -17.06
C SER A 239 -13.48 -10.91 -17.39
N ALA A 240 -12.89 -11.89 -16.72
CA ALA A 240 -11.58 -12.45 -17.02
C ALA A 240 -11.60 -13.96 -16.80
N ASP A 241 -10.93 -14.70 -17.68
CA ASP A 241 -10.65 -16.12 -17.46
C ASP A 241 -9.37 -16.25 -16.65
N LEU A 242 -9.44 -17.02 -15.57
CA LEU A 242 -8.36 -17.19 -14.60
C LEU A 242 -7.91 -18.64 -14.59
N THR A 243 -6.60 -18.86 -14.52
CA THR A 243 -6.03 -20.17 -14.21
C THR A 243 -6.17 -20.43 -12.72
N VAL A 244 -6.71 -21.59 -12.36
CA VAL A 244 -6.89 -22.01 -10.97
C VAL A 244 -6.14 -23.30 -10.67
N ALA A 245 -5.78 -23.51 -9.41
CA ALA A 245 -5.11 -24.73 -8.97
C ALA A 245 -6.14 -25.78 -8.50
N PRO A 246 -6.09 -27.02 -9.03
CA PRO A 246 -7.00 -28.10 -8.61
C PRO A 246 -7.00 -28.32 -7.08
N GLY A 247 -8.18 -28.53 -6.50
CA GLY A 247 -8.34 -28.84 -5.08
C GLY A 247 -8.16 -27.69 -4.09
N ALA A 248 -7.83 -26.50 -4.57
CA ALA A 248 -7.68 -25.34 -3.73
C ALA A 248 -9.02 -24.61 -3.53
N THR A 249 -9.19 -23.98 -2.37
CA THR A 249 -10.27 -23.01 -2.14
C THR A 249 -9.72 -21.61 -2.33
N TRP A 250 -10.36 -20.82 -3.19
CA TRP A 250 -9.90 -19.49 -3.57
C TRP A 250 -10.94 -18.44 -3.22
N GLY A 251 -10.51 -17.30 -2.66
CA GLY A 251 -11.32 -16.08 -2.58
C GLY A 251 -11.00 -15.12 -3.71
N LEU A 252 -11.91 -14.97 -4.68
CA LEU A 252 -11.76 -14.06 -5.83
C LEU A 252 -12.43 -12.71 -5.58
N TYR A 253 -11.77 -11.62 -5.96
CA TYR A 253 -12.35 -10.28 -5.95
C TYR A 253 -11.71 -9.40 -7.03
N VAL A 254 -12.30 -8.23 -7.27
CA VAL A 254 -11.82 -7.27 -8.28
C VAL A 254 -11.83 -5.85 -7.72
N ASN A 255 -10.82 -5.07 -8.09
CA ASN A 255 -10.77 -3.61 -7.90
C ASN A 255 -10.88 -2.93 -9.27
N ALA A 256 -11.39 -1.69 -9.28
CA ALA A 256 -11.30 -0.80 -10.43
C ALA A 256 -10.18 0.21 -10.18
N ARG A 257 -9.47 0.59 -11.25
CA ARG A 257 -8.40 1.58 -11.20
C ARG A 257 -8.51 2.54 -12.37
N ASP A 258 -8.31 3.84 -12.12
CA ASP A 258 -8.27 4.87 -13.17
C ASP A 258 -6.86 5.02 -13.78
N ALA A 259 -6.70 6.00 -14.67
CA ALA A 259 -5.42 6.28 -15.32
C ALA A 259 -4.45 7.11 -14.46
N ALA A 260 -4.94 7.72 -13.38
CA ALA A 260 -4.13 8.43 -12.38
C ALA A 260 -3.60 7.49 -11.28
N GLY A 261 -4.08 6.24 -11.27
CA GLY A 261 -3.65 5.19 -10.36
C GLY A 261 -4.59 5.02 -9.16
N ASN A 262 -5.66 5.81 -9.00
CA ASN A 262 -6.52 5.63 -7.83
C ASN A 262 -7.26 4.29 -7.92
N VAL A 263 -7.26 3.55 -6.80
CA VAL A 263 -7.82 2.21 -6.70
C VAL A 263 -9.09 2.24 -5.87
N SER A 264 -10.18 1.71 -6.42
CA SER A 264 -11.45 1.59 -5.71
C SER A 264 -11.35 0.66 -4.50
N GLN A 265 -12.32 0.72 -3.57
CA GLN A 265 -12.50 -0.42 -2.67
C GLN A 265 -12.84 -1.67 -3.49
N ALA A 266 -12.36 -2.82 -3.04
CA ALA A 266 -12.60 -4.09 -3.69
C ALA A 266 -14.09 -4.48 -3.69
N SER A 267 -14.49 -5.31 -4.66
CA SER A 267 -15.76 -6.02 -4.60
C SER A 267 -15.83 -6.98 -3.40
N SER A 268 -17.04 -7.48 -3.09
CA SER A 268 -17.20 -8.62 -2.18
C SER A 268 -16.42 -9.85 -2.68
N THR A 269 -15.93 -10.69 -1.77
CA THR A 269 -15.23 -11.94 -2.14
C THR A 269 -16.20 -13.01 -2.67
N VAL A 270 -15.86 -13.66 -3.78
CA VAL A 270 -16.50 -14.91 -4.24
C VAL A 270 -15.59 -16.07 -3.89
N THR A 271 -16.05 -16.96 -3.01
CA THR A 271 -15.31 -18.18 -2.65
C THR A 271 -15.63 -19.30 -3.63
N ILE A 272 -14.61 -19.92 -4.22
CA ILE A 272 -14.72 -21.12 -5.06
C ILE A 272 -13.92 -22.27 -4.46
N THR A 273 -14.41 -23.50 -4.63
CA THR A 273 -13.64 -24.72 -4.36
C THR A 273 -13.35 -25.37 -5.70
N VAL A 274 -12.09 -25.33 -6.12
CA VAL A 274 -11.68 -25.81 -7.43
C VAL A 274 -11.72 -27.34 -7.42
N PRO A 275 -12.47 -27.98 -8.33
CA PRO A 275 -12.52 -29.43 -8.40
C PRO A 275 -11.14 -29.99 -8.78
N GLN A 276 -10.90 -31.25 -8.44
CA GLN A 276 -9.72 -31.97 -8.94
C GLN A 276 -9.89 -32.32 -10.41
N CYS A 277 -8.79 -32.42 -11.16
CA CYS A 277 -8.87 -32.80 -12.59
C CYS A 277 -9.26 -34.27 -12.77
N GLN A 278 -8.85 -35.13 -11.85
CA GLN A 278 -9.31 -36.51 -11.74
C GLN A 278 -9.64 -36.79 -10.28
N ALA A 279 -10.61 -37.68 -10.02
CA ALA A 279 -10.86 -38.13 -8.65
C ALA A 279 -9.72 -39.07 -8.25
N ASP A 280 -8.92 -38.66 -7.28
CA ASP A 280 -7.92 -39.53 -6.69
C ASP A 280 -8.52 -40.38 -5.57
N THR A 281 -8.49 -41.69 -5.75
CA THR A 281 -8.97 -42.67 -4.77
C THR A 281 -7.83 -43.50 -4.20
N GLU A 282 -6.60 -43.30 -4.66
CA GLU A 282 -5.45 -44.07 -4.22
C GLU A 282 -4.75 -43.33 -3.07
N PRO A 283 -4.54 -43.97 -1.90
CA PRO A 283 -3.77 -43.35 -0.84
C PRO A 283 -2.27 -43.30 -1.17
N PRO A 284 -1.53 -42.27 -0.70
CA PRO A 284 -0.09 -42.22 -0.83
C PRO A 284 0.62 -43.44 -0.25
N THR A 285 1.85 -43.69 -0.72
CA THR A 285 2.71 -44.73 -0.11
C THR A 285 3.04 -44.40 1.34
N THR A 286 3.24 -45.44 2.16
CA THR A 286 3.59 -45.26 3.57
C THR A 286 5.00 -44.66 3.70
N PRO A 287 5.19 -43.54 4.44
CA PRO A 287 6.50 -42.96 4.65
C PRO A 287 7.51 -43.97 5.22
N ALA A 288 8.67 -44.08 4.56
CA ALA A 288 9.75 -44.98 4.95
C ALA A 288 10.90 -44.22 5.63
N GLY A 289 11.87 -44.94 6.21
CA GLY A 289 13.09 -44.33 6.78
C GLY A 289 12.83 -43.40 7.96
N VAL A 290 11.74 -43.61 8.70
CA VAL A 290 11.37 -42.75 9.83
C VAL A 290 12.39 -42.89 10.95
N THR A 291 13.01 -41.77 11.32
CA THR A 291 13.97 -41.65 12.41
C THR A 291 13.52 -40.55 13.35
N ALA A 292 13.76 -40.72 14.65
CA ALA A 292 13.51 -39.70 15.66
C ALA A 292 14.77 -39.48 16.49
N THR A 293 15.15 -38.22 16.65
CA THR A 293 16.35 -37.81 17.42
C THR A 293 15.94 -36.78 18.46
N ALA A 294 16.29 -37.03 19.72
CA ALA A 294 16.03 -36.10 20.81
C ALA A 294 17.19 -35.12 21.00
N SER A 295 16.85 -33.89 21.38
CA SER A 295 17.75 -32.87 21.88
C SER A 295 17.05 -32.15 23.03
N GLY A 296 17.42 -32.47 24.27
CA GLY A 296 16.68 -32.04 25.46
C GLY A 296 15.20 -32.46 25.38
N THR A 297 14.29 -31.51 25.54
CA THR A 297 12.82 -31.67 25.49
C THR A 297 12.22 -31.54 24.09
N THR A 298 13.04 -31.67 23.04
CA THR A 298 12.65 -31.56 21.63
C THR A 298 12.99 -32.84 20.89
N VAL A 299 12.10 -33.28 20.00
CA VAL A 299 12.33 -34.42 19.11
C VAL A 299 12.19 -33.96 17.66
N THR A 300 13.24 -34.18 16.86
CA THR A 300 13.14 -34.05 15.40
C THR A 300 12.88 -35.42 14.78
N VAL A 301 11.78 -35.53 14.06
CA VAL A 301 11.39 -36.70 13.26
C VAL A 301 11.76 -36.42 11.79
N ARG A 302 12.44 -37.36 11.14
CA ARG A 302 12.78 -37.31 9.70
C ARG A 302 12.33 -38.57 9.00
N TRP A 303 11.97 -38.46 7.73
CA TRP A 303 11.53 -39.59 6.91
C TRP A 303 11.98 -39.43 5.45
N THR A 304 11.75 -40.46 4.64
CA THR A 304 11.89 -40.41 3.19
C THR A 304 10.56 -40.01 2.57
N ALA A 305 10.61 -39.19 1.51
CA ALA A 305 9.39 -38.72 0.84
C ALA A 305 8.53 -39.90 0.33
N ALA A 306 7.23 -39.83 0.60
CA ALA A 306 6.24 -40.72 0.00
C ALA A 306 5.96 -40.31 -1.45
N THR A 307 5.40 -41.25 -2.20
CA THR A 307 4.96 -41.07 -3.59
C THR A 307 3.48 -41.36 -3.69
N ASP A 308 2.85 -40.80 -4.71
CA ASP A 308 1.44 -40.94 -4.97
C ASP A 308 1.18 -40.78 -6.48
N ASN A 309 0.07 -41.30 -6.99
CA ASN A 309 -0.29 -41.25 -8.41
C ASN A 309 -0.67 -39.83 -8.88
N VAL A 310 -1.25 -39.00 -8.01
CA VAL A 310 -1.57 -37.59 -8.27
C VAL A 310 -0.62 -36.67 -7.51
N GLY A 311 -0.41 -36.91 -6.22
CA GLY A 311 0.61 -36.21 -5.46
C GLY A 311 0.37 -36.15 -3.95
N VAL A 312 1.48 -36.21 -3.21
CA VAL A 312 1.49 -36.01 -1.76
C VAL A 312 1.40 -34.52 -1.44
N THR A 313 0.42 -34.11 -0.62
CA THR A 313 0.28 -32.71 -0.19
C THR A 313 0.94 -32.42 1.15
N GLY A 314 1.30 -33.46 1.91
CA GLY A 314 2.08 -33.32 3.13
C GLY A 314 2.02 -34.58 3.99
N TYR A 315 2.55 -34.44 5.21
CA TYR A 315 2.67 -35.55 6.16
C TYR A 315 2.00 -35.18 7.48
N GLU A 316 1.48 -36.16 8.18
CA GLU A 316 0.96 -36.04 9.54
C GLU A 316 1.87 -36.83 10.48
N VAL A 317 2.26 -36.19 11.59
CA VAL A 317 3.14 -36.79 12.59
C VAL A 317 2.30 -37.14 13.82
N LEU A 318 2.32 -38.42 14.18
CA LEU A 318 1.61 -38.96 15.33
C LEU A 318 2.60 -39.26 16.45
N ARG A 319 2.35 -38.72 17.64
CA ARG A 319 3.03 -39.06 18.90
C ARG A 319 2.11 -39.92 19.75
N ASP A 320 2.56 -41.12 20.10
CA ASP A 320 1.80 -42.10 20.90
C ASP A 320 0.40 -42.38 20.33
N GLY A 321 0.33 -42.43 18.99
CA GLY A 321 -0.90 -42.67 18.24
C GLY A 321 -1.79 -41.43 18.03
N VAL A 322 -1.45 -40.28 18.62
CA VAL A 322 -2.20 -39.02 18.47
C VAL A 322 -1.46 -38.07 17.55
N GLN A 323 -2.16 -37.46 16.58
CA GLN A 323 -1.55 -36.46 15.71
C GLN A 323 -1.12 -35.22 16.50
N VAL A 324 0.17 -34.87 16.43
CA VAL A 324 0.77 -33.71 17.12
C VAL A 324 1.18 -32.58 16.18
N GLY A 325 1.21 -32.86 14.88
CA GLY A 325 1.48 -31.84 13.86
C GLY A 325 1.40 -32.39 12.45
N SER A 326 1.62 -31.51 11.48
CA SER A 326 1.62 -31.85 10.07
C SER A 326 2.57 -30.94 9.29
N THR A 327 3.12 -31.44 8.19
CA THR A 327 3.87 -30.64 7.22
C THR A 327 3.06 -30.40 5.95
N SER A 328 3.46 -29.40 5.15
CA SER A 328 2.94 -29.13 3.81
C SER A 328 4.02 -29.35 2.75
N GLY A 329 3.61 -29.86 1.59
CA GLY A 329 4.48 -30.19 0.47
C GLY A 329 5.11 -31.59 0.55
N ALA A 330 5.32 -32.20 -0.62
CA ALA A 330 5.87 -33.56 -0.75
C ALA A 330 7.34 -33.68 -0.29
N THR A 331 8.11 -32.60 -0.38
CA THR A 331 9.55 -32.54 -0.08
C THR A 331 9.86 -32.18 1.38
N THR A 332 8.88 -31.74 2.16
CA THR A 332 9.07 -31.41 3.58
C THR A 332 9.07 -32.69 4.41
N THR A 333 10.24 -33.34 4.51
CA THR A 333 10.40 -34.65 5.14
C THR A 333 11.00 -34.62 6.54
N SER A 334 10.76 -33.53 7.27
CA SER A 334 11.14 -33.39 8.67
C SER A 334 10.11 -32.60 9.47
N PHE A 335 9.98 -32.92 10.75
CA PHE A 335 9.12 -32.25 11.71
C PHE A 335 9.81 -32.18 13.07
N THR A 336 9.66 -31.06 13.77
CA THR A 336 10.23 -30.88 15.11
C THR A 336 9.11 -30.69 16.12
N ASP A 337 8.99 -31.64 17.04
CA ASP A 337 8.09 -31.63 18.18
C ASP A 337 8.83 -31.08 19.40
N SER A 338 8.30 -30.04 20.04
CA SER A 338 9.01 -29.30 21.10
C SER A 338 8.15 -29.13 22.35
N GLY A 339 8.77 -28.82 23.48
CA GLY A 339 8.06 -28.66 24.75
C GLY A 339 7.58 -29.98 25.37
N LEU A 340 8.26 -31.07 25.06
CA LEU A 340 7.99 -32.39 25.64
C LEU A 340 8.47 -32.46 27.10
N ALA A 341 7.92 -33.39 27.88
CA ALA A 341 8.45 -33.65 29.21
C ALA A 341 9.90 -34.16 29.12
N ALA A 342 10.76 -33.71 30.04
CA ALA A 342 12.14 -34.20 30.14
C ALA A 342 12.15 -35.68 30.53
N ASP A 343 13.21 -36.39 30.14
CA ASP A 343 13.45 -37.80 30.49
C ASP A 343 12.24 -38.72 30.22
N THR A 344 11.47 -38.41 29.17
CA THR A 344 10.20 -39.07 28.84
C THR A 344 10.32 -39.77 27.49
N ARG A 345 9.86 -41.02 27.45
CA ARG A 345 9.84 -41.82 26.23
C ARG A 345 8.57 -41.53 25.42
N TYR A 346 8.75 -41.23 24.14
CA TYR A 346 7.70 -41.02 23.16
C TYR A 346 7.85 -41.97 21.98
N THR A 347 6.75 -42.27 21.30
CA THR A 347 6.73 -43.00 20.04
C THR A 347 6.21 -42.13 18.91
N TYR A 348 6.88 -42.13 17.76
CA TYR A 348 6.49 -41.34 16.59
C TYR A 348 6.19 -42.22 15.39
N GLN A 349 5.12 -41.87 14.68
CA GLN A 349 4.75 -42.42 13.38
C GLN A 349 4.49 -41.28 12.41
N VAL A 350 4.67 -41.53 11.12
CA VAL A 350 4.36 -40.57 10.06
C VAL A 350 3.44 -41.24 9.05
N ARG A 351 2.40 -40.54 8.60
CA ARG A 351 1.62 -40.95 7.43
C ARG A 351 1.54 -39.81 6.42
N ALA A 352 1.49 -40.17 5.15
CA ALA A 352 1.32 -39.23 4.06
C ALA A 352 -0.18 -38.99 3.80
N ARG A 353 -0.50 -37.79 3.29
CA ARG A 353 -1.84 -37.45 2.80
C ARG A 353 -1.74 -36.77 1.44
N ASP A 354 -2.77 -36.94 0.64
CA ASP A 354 -2.95 -36.26 -0.64
C ASP A 354 -3.94 -35.08 -0.51
N ALA A 355 -4.40 -34.55 -1.64
CA ALA A 355 -5.39 -33.47 -1.67
C ALA A 355 -6.84 -33.96 -1.47
N GLN A 356 -7.08 -35.28 -1.57
CA GLN A 356 -8.40 -35.92 -1.49
C GLN A 356 -8.67 -36.51 -0.11
N ALA A 357 -7.76 -36.24 0.84
CA ALA A 357 -7.77 -36.77 2.19
C ALA A 357 -7.61 -38.30 2.25
N ASN A 358 -7.11 -38.93 1.18
CA ASN A 358 -6.61 -40.29 1.28
C ASN A 358 -5.35 -40.27 2.14
N ARG A 359 -5.25 -41.25 3.03
CA ARG A 359 -4.16 -41.35 4.01
C ARG A 359 -3.46 -42.66 3.81
N SER A 360 -2.14 -42.63 3.73
CA SER A 360 -1.34 -43.85 3.80
C SER A 360 -1.59 -44.54 5.14
N ALA A 361 -1.21 -45.82 5.24
CA ALA A 361 -0.97 -46.41 6.55
C ALA A 361 0.10 -45.59 7.31
N ALA A 362 0.07 -45.64 8.64
CA ALA A 362 1.14 -45.06 9.45
C ALA A 362 2.43 -45.87 9.28
N SER A 363 3.56 -45.18 9.27
CA SER A 363 4.88 -45.82 9.29
C SER A 363 5.03 -46.75 10.51
N THR A 364 6.07 -47.58 10.50
CA THR A 364 6.51 -48.21 11.74
C THR A 364 6.84 -47.15 12.79
N ALA A 365 6.45 -47.42 14.04
CA ALA A 365 6.70 -46.49 15.14
C ALA A 365 8.18 -46.49 15.53
N VAL A 366 8.77 -45.31 15.68
CA VAL A 366 10.12 -45.13 16.23
C VAL A 366 10.01 -44.55 17.64
N ALA A 367 10.71 -45.16 18.59
CA ALA A 367 10.76 -44.66 19.97
C ALA A 367 11.96 -43.74 20.17
N VAL A 368 11.79 -42.70 20.98
CA VAL A 368 12.86 -41.78 21.37
C VAL A 368 12.62 -41.34 22.82
N THR A 369 13.68 -41.10 23.57
CA THR A 369 13.59 -40.56 24.93
C THR A 369 14.20 -39.17 24.95
N THR A 370 13.47 -38.19 25.48
CA THR A 370 13.96 -36.82 25.67
C THR A 370 15.05 -36.76 26.73
N GLY A 371 15.95 -35.77 26.64
CA GLY A 371 17.01 -35.53 27.63
C GLY A 371 16.59 -34.55 28.74
N SER A 372 17.50 -34.27 29.68
CA SER A 372 17.29 -33.39 30.83
C SER A 372 17.68 -31.93 30.56
N THR A 373 16.72 -31.00 30.73
CA THR A 373 16.81 -29.52 30.58
C THR A 373 17.29 -28.97 29.23
N CYS A 374 16.70 -27.84 28.81
CA CYS A 374 16.72 -27.42 27.41
C CYS A 374 17.87 -26.46 27.05
N ALA A 375 18.66 -26.84 26.03
CA ALA A 375 19.77 -26.05 25.45
C ALA A 375 19.48 -25.51 24.03
N THR A 376 18.22 -25.52 23.59
CA THR A 376 17.81 -25.06 22.24
C THR A 376 17.28 -23.64 22.24
N ALA A 377 17.26 -22.99 21.06
CA ALA A 377 16.78 -21.62 20.90
C ALA A 377 15.35 -21.40 21.44
N LEU A 378 14.46 -22.40 21.26
CA LEU A 378 13.12 -22.45 21.86
C LEU A 378 13.05 -23.63 22.84
N CYS A 379 12.70 -23.38 24.10
CA CYS A 379 12.61 -24.40 25.14
C CYS A 379 11.25 -25.07 25.24
N SER A 380 10.18 -24.28 25.12
CA SER A 380 8.81 -24.77 25.17
C SER A 380 7.89 -23.81 24.44
N VAL A 381 6.79 -24.35 23.92
CA VAL A 381 5.66 -23.58 23.39
C VAL A 381 4.39 -24.07 24.07
N THR A 382 3.70 -23.19 24.77
CA THR A 382 2.49 -23.51 25.52
C THR A 382 1.32 -22.71 24.99
N LYS A 383 0.19 -23.37 24.72
CA LYS A 383 -1.06 -22.68 24.44
C LYS A 383 -1.64 -22.13 25.74
N VAL A 384 -1.70 -20.81 25.84
CA VAL A 384 -2.24 -20.09 27.01
C VAL A 384 -3.75 -19.90 26.86
N ALA A 385 -4.23 -19.57 25.66
CA ALA A 385 -5.66 -19.38 25.42
C ALA A 385 -6.06 -19.75 23.99
N SER A 386 -7.34 -20.06 23.80
CA SER A 386 -8.00 -20.05 22.48
C SER A 386 -8.67 -18.69 22.24
N GLU A 387 -8.81 -18.27 20.99
CA GLU A 387 -9.50 -17.04 20.60
C GLU A 387 -10.48 -17.32 19.45
N THR A 388 -11.70 -16.77 19.55
CA THR A 388 -12.75 -16.98 18.55
C THR A 388 -12.78 -15.90 17.48
N ASP A 389 -11.98 -14.85 17.65
CA ASP A 389 -11.70 -13.82 16.64
C ASP A 389 -10.20 -13.88 16.26
N LEU A 390 -9.70 -12.90 15.51
CA LEU A 390 -8.31 -12.82 15.13
C LEU A 390 -7.52 -11.92 16.10
N PRO A 391 -6.65 -12.50 16.95
CA PRO A 391 -5.72 -11.72 17.76
C PRO A 391 -4.63 -11.10 16.87
N TRP A 392 -4.79 -9.82 16.53
CA TRP A 392 -3.90 -9.11 15.61
C TRP A 392 -2.77 -8.39 16.35
N GLY A 393 -3.02 -7.19 16.88
CA GLY A 393 -2.04 -6.46 17.68
C GLY A 393 -1.98 -7.04 19.10
N LEU A 394 -0.79 -7.23 19.64
CA LEU A 394 -0.57 -7.73 21.00
C LEU A 394 0.53 -6.89 21.65
N THR A 395 0.39 -6.57 22.94
CA THR A 395 1.43 -5.87 23.70
C THR A 395 1.43 -6.33 25.15
N THR A 396 2.61 -6.36 25.76
CA THR A 396 2.79 -6.66 27.19
C THR A 396 2.91 -5.35 27.95
N LEU A 397 2.06 -5.15 28.95
CA LEU A 397 2.12 -4.01 29.86
C LEU A 397 3.31 -4.16 30.83
N PRO A 398 3.84 -3.06 31.41
CA PRO A 398 4.93 -3.12 32.39
C PRO A 398 4.69 -4.06 33.60
N GLY A 399 3.43 -4.33 33.95
CA GLY A 399 3.04 -5.28 35.00
C GLY A 399 2.91 -6.75 34.54
N GLY A 400 3.31 -7.08 33.32
CA GLY A 400 3.26 -8.44 32.76
C GLY A 400 1.91 -8.88 32.19
N GLN A 401 0.84 -8.08 32.39
CA GLN A 401 -0.45 -8.29 31.74
C GLN A 401 -0.33 -8.13 30.23
N VAL A 402 -1.13 -8.88 29.47
CA VAL A 402 -1.12 -8.83 28.00
C VAL A 402 -2.42 -8.21 27.52
N LEU A 403 -2.32 -7.22 26.63
CA LEU A 403 -3.45 -6.70 25.86
C LEU A 403 -3.33 -7.15 24.41
N TYR A 404 -4.45 -7.50 23.79
CA TYR A 404 -4.49 -7.75 22.36
C TYR A 404 -5.81 -7.27 21.73
N GLY A 405 -5.77 -7.00 20.43
CA GLY A 405 -6.93 -6.59 19.64
C GLY A 405 -7.56 -7.79 18.95
N ARG A 406 -8.89 -7.91 19.04
CA ARG A 406 -9.72 -8.78 18.20
C ARG A 406 -10.08 -7.99 16.95
N ARG A 407 -9.46 -8.34 15.81
CA ARG A 407 -9.49 -7.53 14.59
C ARG A 407 -10.91 -7.27 14.11
N ASP A 408 -11.74 -8.30 14.07
CA ASP A 408 -13.03 -8.26 13.38
C ASP A 408 -14.19 -7.98 14.36
N ALA A 409 -14.03 -8.34 15.62
CA ALA A 409 -14.93 -7.89 16.70
C ALA A 409 -14.71 -6.43 17.10
N PHE A 410 -13.57 -5.81 16.75
CA PHE A 410 -13.19 -4.44 17.12
C PHE A 410 -12.99 -4.20 18.63
N GLU A 411 -12.55 -5.23 19.35
CA GLU A 411 -12.42 -5.21 20.81
C GLU A 411 -10.97 -5.31 21.27
N ILE A 412 -10.65 -4.70 22.40
CA ILE A 412 -9.40 -4.95 23.12
C ILE A 412 -9.68 -5.91 24.26
N VAL A 413 -8.83 -6.91 24.42
CA VAL A 413 -8.93 -7.94 25.45
C VAL A 413 -7.68 -7.93 26.30
N ARG A 414 -7.87 -8.02 27.62
CA ARG A 414 -6.82 -8.36 28.58
C ARG A 414 -6.76 -9.86 28.77
N LEU A 415 -5.58 -10.43 28.59
CA LEU A 415 -5.24 -11.81 28.88
C LEU A 415 -4.42 -11.89 30.17
N ASP A 416 -4.86 -12.75 31.09
CA ASP A 416 -4.03 -13.20 32.20
C ASP A 416 -3.06 -14.27 31.69
N PRO A 417 -1.74 -14.01 31.70
CA PRO A 417 -0.76 -14.93 31.14
C PRO A 417 -0.59 -16.23 31.97
N ALA A 418 -1.01 -16.25 33.24
CA ALA A 418 -0.88 -17.42 34.10
C ALA A 418 -2.06 -18.38 33.96
N THR A 419 -3.27 -17.83 33.83
CA THR A 419 -4.51 -18.63 33.81
C THR A 419 -5.13 -18.79 32.42
N GLY A 420 -4.73 -17.95 31.46
CA GLY A 420 -5.39 -17.86 30.15
C GLY A 420 -6.75 -17.16 30.19
N ALA A 421 -7.16 -16.61 31.34
CA ALA A 421 -8.43 -15.90 31.48
C ALA A 421 -8.44 -14.63 30.62
N LYS A 422 -9.56 -14.39 29.94
CA LYS A 422 -9.74 -13.27 29.01
C LYS A 422 -10.83 -12.33 29.51
N THR A 423 -10.58 -11.03 29.45
CA THR A 423 -11.56 -9.99 29.78
C THR A 423 -11.58 -8.94 28.67
N THR A 424 -12.72 -8.74 28.01
CA THR A 424 -12.88 -7.60 27.09
C THR A 424 -12.82 -6.30 27.90
N VAL A 425 -11.85 -5.44 27.58
CA VAL A 425 -11.63 -4.18 28.29
C VAL A 425 -12.28 -2.99 27.59
N GLY A 426 -12.73 -3.17 26.35
CA GLY A 426 -13.54 -2.18 25.63
C GLY A 426 -13.55 -2.41 24.13
N ARG A 427 -14.52 -1.81 23.45
CA ARG A 427 -14.59 -1.73 21.99
C ARG A 427 -13.89 -0.46 21.51
N VAL A 428 -13.10 -0.56 20.46
CA VAL A 428 -12.50 0.60 19.79
C VAL A 428 -13.60 1.30 18.96
N PRO A 429 -13.91 2.58 19.20
CA PRO A 429 -14.94 3.30 18.45
C PRO A 429 -14.56 3.53 16.99
N ASN A 430 -15.56 3.66 16.11
CA ASN A 430 -15.44 4.04 14.69
C ASN A 430 -14.62 3.08 13.81
N VAL A 431 -14.42 1.84 14.25
CA VAL A 431 -13.77 0.81 13.45
C VAL A 431 -14.75 0.23 12.43
N ALA A 432 -14.26 -0.05 11.22
CA ALA A 432 -14.94 -0.81 10.19
C ALA A 432 -14.01 -1.88 9.61
N GLY A 433 -14.60 -2.98 9.14
CA GLY A 433 -13.89 -4.00 8.37
C GLY A 433 -13.73 -3.60 6.90
N THR A 434 -13.08 -4.47 6.14
CA THR A 434 -12.87 -4.27 4.69
C THR A 434 -13.27 -5.50 3.87
N ASP A 435 -13.99 -6.47 4.45
CA ASP A 435 -14.14 -7.82 3.86
C ASP A 435 -12.75 -8.45 3.61
N GLY A 436 -11.79 -8.20 4.51
CA GLY A 436 -10.38 -8.48 4.27
C GLY A 436 -9.51 -8.23 5.49
N GLU A 437 -8.39 -7.53 5.30
CA GLU A 437 -7.33 -7.36 6.31
C GLU A 437 -7.55 -6.19 7.28
N GLY A 438 -8.54 -5.32 7.05
CA GLY A 438 -8.82 -4.15 7.89
C GLY A 438 -9.61 -4.48 9.16
N GLY A 439 -9.49 -3.62 10.17
CA GLY A 439 -10.16 -3.76 11.49
C GLY A 439 -9.34 -3.13 12.61
N VAL A 440 -9.29 -3.76 13.78
CA VAL A 440 -8.32 -3.39 14.85
C VAL A 440 -6.98 -4.04 14.55
N LEU A 441 -5.96 -3.22 14.27
CA LEU A 441 -4.63 -3.66 13.84
C LEU A 441 -3.61 -3.56 14.99
N GLY A 442 -2.53 -2.80 14.80
CA GLY A 442 -1.42 -2.73 15.74
C GLY A 442 -1.79 -2.04 17.04
N LEU A 443 -1.19 -2.55 18.12
CA LEU A 443 -1.26 -1.97 19.46
C LEU A 443 0.16 -1.60 19.91
N ALA A 444 0.27 -0.49 20.62
CA ALA A 444 1.51 -0.12 21.29
C ALA A 444 1.23 0.63 22.61
N VAL A 445 2.16 0.49 23.55
CA VAL A 445 2.21 1.27 24.79
C VAL A 445 3.60 1.88 24.94
N ALA A 446 3.66 3.09 25.49
CA ALA A 446 4.93 3.76 25.79
C ALA A 446 5.60 3.12 27.02
N SER A 447 6.91 3.31 27.19
CA SER A 447 7.67 2.75 28.32
C SER A 447 7.21 3.27 29.69
N ASP A 448 6.60 4.46 29.73
CA ASP A 448 6.05 5.12 30.90
C ASP A 448 4.53 4.92 31.06
N PHE A 449 3.98 3.88 30.43
CA PHE A 449 2.54 3.56 30.46
C PHE A 449 1.92 3.57 31.87
N THR A 450 2.65 3.13 32.90
CA THR A 450 2.14 3.17 34.30
C THR A 450 1.86 4.59 34.78
N ALA A 451 2.65 5.58 34.35
CA ALA A 451 2.45 6.99 34.69
C ALA A 451 1.47 7.69 33.75
N ASP A 452 1.47 7.32 32.47
CA ASP A 452 0.59 7.89 31.45
C ASP A 452 -0.10 6.78 30.62
N PRO A 453 -1.23 6.22 31.12
CA PRO A 453 -1.80 4.98 30.58
C PRO A 453 -2.60 5.21 29.29
N TRP A 454 -1.88 5.45 28.21
CA TRP A 454 -2.40 5.50 26.85
C TRP A 454 -2.10 4.21 26.10
N LEU A 455 -3.16 3.59 25.56
CA LEU A 455 -3.05 2.55 24.56
C LEU A 455 -3.15 3.18 23.17
N TYR A 456 -2.13 2.98 22.34
CA TYR A 456 -2.11 3.43 20.95
C TYR A 456 -2.63 2.30 20.07
N VAL A 457 -3.52 2.65 19.15
CA VAL A 457 -4.23 1.68 18.29
C VAL A 457 -4.23 2.21 16.86
N MET A 458 -3.75 1.40 15.92
CA MET A 458 -4.04 1.59 14.51
C MET A 458 -5.29 0.81 14.15
N HIS A 459 -6.25 1.45 13.49
CA HIS A 459 -7.47 0.78 13.06
C HIS A 459 -7.98 1.32 11.73
N THR A 460 -8.79 0.50 11.06
CA THR A 460 -9.49 0.85 9.83
C THR A 460 -10.85 1.45 10.13
N THR A 461 -11.22 2.52 9.44
CA THR A 461 -12.53 3.17 9.48
C THR A 461 -13.26 2.98 8.15
N THR A 462 -14.42 3.61 7.98
CA THR A 462 -15.13 3.63 6.70
C THR A 462 -14.43 4.47 5.62
N THR A 463 -13.42 5.29 5.96
CA THR A 463 -12.76 6.19 5.00
C THR A 463 -11.25 6.04 4.93
N ASP A 464 -10.58 5.58 5.99
CA ASP A 464 -9.11 5.49 6.07
C ASP A 464 -8.65 4.42 7.05
N ASN A 465 -7.34 4.17 7.12
CA ASN A 465 -6.68 3.70 8.32
C ASN A 465 -6.24 4.93 9.13
N ARG A 466 -6.20 4.80 10.46
CA ARG A 466 -5.77 5.90 11.35
C ARG A 466 -5.15 5.39 12.63
N VAL A 467 -4.36 6.25 13.26
CA VAL A 467 -3.78 6.01 14.59
C VAL A 467 -4.51 6.85 15.61
N VAL A 468 -4.95 6.21 16.68
CA VAL A 468 -5.57 6.84 17.83
C VAL A 468 -4.85 6.44 19.12
N ARG A 469 -5.08 7.20 20.19
CA ARG A 469 -4.79 6.74 21.55
C ARG A 469 -6.04 6.81 22.43
N ILE A 470 -6.19 5.83 23.33
CA ILE A 470 -7.32 5.68 24.23
C ILE A 470 -6.78 5.46 25.65
N ARG A 471 -7.42 6.05 26.67
CA ARG A 471 -7.01 5.81 28.06
C ARG A 471 -7.32 4.37 28.46
N TYR A 472 -6.40 3.75 29.19
CA TYR A 472 -6.61 2.45 29.82
C TYR A 472 -6.47 2.59 31.33
N THR A 473 -7.58 2.81 32.02
CA THR A 473 -7.61 3.02 33.48
C THR A 473 -8.54 2.02 34.13
N ASP A 474 -8.21 1.57 35.33
CA ASP A 474 -9.03 0.65 36.12
C ASP A 474 -9.42 -0.64 35.38
N GLY A 475 -8.54 -1.10 34.48
CA GLY A 475 -8.74 -2.32 33.71
C GLY A 475 -9.68 -2.18 32.51
N ALA A 476 -10.09 -0.98 32.13
CA ALA A 476 -10.99 -0.71 31.01
C ALA A 476 -10.46 0.38 30.07
N LEU A 477 -10.92 0.39 28.82
CA LEU A 477 -10.79 1.55 27.95
C LEU A 477 -11.72 2.67 28.43
N THR A 478 -11.19 3.86 28.64
CA THR A 478 -11.93 5.01 29.18
C THR A 478 -11.77 6.25 28.31
N GLY A 479 -12.75 7.15 28.38
CA GLY A 479 -12.76 8.41 27.64
C GLY A 479 -12.96 8.26 26.13
N THR A 480 -12.80 9.37 25.41
CA THR A 480 -12.90 9.43 23.96
C THR A 480 -11.53 9.23 23.32
N PRO A 481 -11.40 8.37 22.28
CA PRO A 481 -10.16 8.24 21.53
C PRO A 481 -9.66 9.59 20.97
N GLN A 482 -8.37 9.86 21.11
CA GLN A 482 -7.72 10.99 20.47
C GLN A 482 -7.12 10.54 19.14
N VAL A 483 -7.50 11.19 18.05
CA VAL A 483 -6.94 10.92 16.72
C VAL A 483 -5.59 11.59 16.60
N LEU A 484 -4.56 10.81 16.27
CA LEU A 484 -3.17 11.25 16.15
C LEU A 484 -2.75 11.40 14.69
N LEU A 485 -3.22 10.49 13.83
CA LEU A 485 -2.93 10.51 12.40
C LEU A 485 -4.10 9.89 11.63
N THR A 486 -4.54 10.54 10.56
CA THR A 486 -5.68 10.16 9.71
C THR A 486 -5.25 10.23 8.24
N GLY A 487 -6.08 9.72 7.33
CA GLY A 487 -5.84 9.79 5.89
C GLY A 487 -4.88 8.73 5.36
N ILE A 488 -4.49 7.74 6.17
CA ILE A 488 -3.72 6.60 5.66
C ILE A 488 -4.67 5.79 4.76
N PRO A 489 -4.35 5.55 3.48
CA PRO A 489 -5.25 4.80 2.61
C PRO A 489 -5.63 3.44 3.17
N ARG A 490 -6.89 3.03 2.95
CA ARG A 490 -7.41 1.70 3.31
C ARG A 490 -7.82 0.94 2.06
N ASN A 491 -7.64 -0.37 2.10
CA ASN A 491 -8.16 -1.27 1.09
C ASN A 491 -8.49 -2.63 1.75
N LYS A 492 -9.12 -3.53 1.01
CA LYS A 492 -9.36 -4.91 1.41
C LYS A 492 -8.09 -5.64 1.81
N TYR A 493 -6.97 -5.32 1.16
CA TYR A 493 -5.64 -5.85 1.45
C TYR A 493 -4.61 -4.71 1.51
N HIS A 494 -3.50 -4.96 2.19
CA HIS A 494 -2.35 -4.05 2.31
C HIS A 494 -2.62 -2.80 3.13
N ASN A 495 -3.13 -3.00 4.33
CA ASN A 495 -3.29 -1.92 5.31
C ASN A 495 -2.02 -1.69 6.16
N GLY A 496 -1.01 -2.56 6.05
CA GLY A 496 0.11 -2.62 6.99
C GLY A 496 -0.40 -2.91 8.39
N GLY A 497 -0.17 -2.00 9.34
CA GLY A 497 -0.92 -1.96 10.58
C GLY A 497 -0.08 -1.96 11.86
N ARG A 498 1.23 -2.23 11.78
CA ARG A 498 2.06 -2.41 12.98
C ARG A 498 2.43 -1.07 13.62
N LEU A 499 2.37 -1.04 14.95
CA LEU A 499 2.83 0.08 15.77
C LEU A 499 4.03 -0.35 16.62
N ARG A 500 5.02 0.54 16.78
CA ARG A 500 6.14 0.31 17.71
C ARG A 500 6.69 1.63 18.24
N PHE A 501 6.85 1.75 19.56
CA PHE A 501 7.61 2.85 20.12
C PHE A 501 9.11 2.63 19.93
N GLY A 502 9.80 3.66 19.46
CA GLY A 502 11.25 3.70 19.39
C GLY A 502 11.89 4.00 20.74
N PRO A 503 13.21 3.75 20.88
CA PRO A 503 13.98 4.13 22.07
C PRO A 503 14.02 5.65 22.28
N ASP A 504 13.74 6.43 21.23
CA ASP A 504 13.60 7.89 21.26
C ASP A 504 12.25 8.37 21.80
N GLY A 505 11.33 7.45 22.13
CA GLY A 505 10.01 7.74 22.66
C GLY A 505 8.97 8.15 21.63
N THR A 506 9.30 8.12 20.33
CA THR A 506 8.38 8.38 19.21
C THR A 506 7.68 7.10 18.74
N LEU A 507 6.54 7.24 18.06
CA LEU A 507 5.74 6.13 17.56
C LEU A 507 6.02 5.90 16.07
N TYR A 508 6.44 4.68 15.73
CA TYR A 508 6.62 4.21 14.37
C TYR A 508 5.40 3.40 13.92
N ILE A 509 4.99 3.60 12.66
CA ILE A 509 3.74 3.08 12.09
C ILE A 509 4.04 2.47 10.73
N ALA A 510 3.72 1.20 10.53
CA ALA A 510 3.85 0.53 9.24
C ALA A 510 2.54 0.64 8.45
N THR A 511 2.60 1.09 7.20
CA THR A 511 1.43 1.25 6.31
C THR A 511 1.66 0.52 4.99
N GLY A 512 0.67 -0.25 4.56
CA GLY A 512 0.70 -0.90 3.25
C GLY A 512 0.32 0.07 2.12
N ASP A 513 0.58 -0.34 0.89
CA ASP A 513 0.37 0.45 -0.34
C ASP A 513 -1.11 0.60 -0.73
N GLY A 514 -2.03 -0.01 0.02
CA GLY A 514 -3.46 0.02 -0.29
C GLY A 514 -3.80 -0.58 -1.66
N GLN A 515 -3.00 -1.52 -2.15
CA GLN A 515 -3.02 -2.10 -3.50
C GLN A 515 -2.77 -1.09 -4.64
N ASN A 516 -2.14 0.04 -4.31
CA ASN A 516 -1.57 0.93 -5.31
C ASN A 516 -0.06 1.11 -5.07
N GLY A 517 0.74 0.36 -5.81
CA GLY A 517 2.20 0.42 -5.68
C GLY A 517 2.78 1.81 -5.93
N ASP A 518 2.18 2.63 -6.78
CA ASP A 518 2.69 3.98 -7.09
C ASP A 518 2.67 4.88 -5.86
N TRP A 519 1.69 4.70 -4.96
CA TRP A 519 1.62 5.45 -3.71
C TRP A 519 2.80 5.15 -2.78
N ALA A 520 3.46 4.00 -2.90
CA ALA A 520 4.64 3.69 -2.09
C ALA A 520 5.81 4.64 -2.39
N GLN A 521 5.93 5.12 -3.63
CA GLN A 521 6.95 6.08 -4.06
C GLN A 521 6.54 7.55 -3.85
N ASP A 522 5.24 7.84 -3.77
CA ASP A 522 4.72 9.18 -3.50
C ASP A 522 4.94 9.60 -2.03
N LEU A 523 5.73 10.65 -1.81
CA LEU A 523 6.06 11.17 -0.47
C LEU A 523 4.95 12.05 0.12
N ASP A 524 3.99 12.50 -0.69
CA ASP A 524 2.81 13.23 -0.24
C ASP A 524 1.66 12.28 0.20
N ASN A 525 1.85 10.97 0.00
CA ASN A 525 0.93 9.91 0.41
C ASN A 525 1.46 9.10 1.61
N LEU A 526 0.55 8.59 2.44
CA LEU A 526 0.87 7.80 3.63
C LEU A 526 0.86 6.28 3.40
N ALA A 527 0.52 5.79 2.20
CA ALA A 527 0.53 4.37 1.87
C ALA A 527 1.93 3.88 1.48
N GLY A 528 2.26 2.64 1.83
CA GLY A 528 3.53 2.00 1.50
C GLY A 528 4.73 2.65 2.20
N LYS A 529 4.59 2.94 3.51
CA LYS A 529 5.56 3.69 4.32
C LYS A 529 5.88 3.00 5.63
N VAL A 530 7.03 3.35 6.20
CA VAL A 530 7.15 3.45 7.66
C VAL A 530 7.05 4.93 8.02
N LEU A 531 6.12 5.27 8.91
CA LEU A 531 5.90 6.62 9.42
C LEU A 531 6.46 6.76 10.84
N ARG A 532 6.74 8.00 11.25
CA ARG A 532 7.19 8.36 12.61
C ARG A 532 6.50 9.64 13.09
N ILE A 533 5.85 9.58 14.24
CA ILE A 533 5.17 10.71 14.90
C ILE A 533 5.54 10.80 16.39
N ASN A 534 5.39 11.99 16.98
CA ASN A 534 5.40 12.15 18.42
C ASN A 534 4.15 11.50 19.05
N ARG A 535 4.20 11.31 20.38
CA ARG A 535 3.11 10.71 21.17
C ARG A 535 1.77 11.45 21.06
N ASP A 536 1.81 12.75 20.75
CA ASP A 536 0.66 13.61 20.58
C ASP A 536 0.20 13.76 19.12
N GLY A 537 0.84 13.06 18.19
CA GLY A 537 0.54 13.13 16.75
C GLY A 537 1.31 14.20 15.98
N THR A 538 2.07 15.06 16.67
CA THR A 538 2.92 16.05 15.97
C THR A 538 4.09 15.37 15.24
N ILE A 539 4.58 16.01 14.19
CA ILE A 539 5.69 15.49 13.39
C ILE A 539 7.01 15.90 14.07
N PRO A 540 7.92 14.94 14.38
CA PRO A 540 9.26 15.28 14.87
C PRO A 540 10.00 16.17 13.87
N ALA A 541 10.65 17.24 14.35
CA ALA A 541 11.36 18.21 13.50
C ALA A 541 12.53 17.59 12.72
N ASP A 542 13.04 16.45 13.18
CA ASP A 542 14.10 15.68 12.56
C ASP A 542 13.59 14.59 11.60
N ASN A 543 12.30 14.55 11.24
CA ASN A 543 11.84 13.68 10.16
C ASN A 543 12.45 14.09 8.80
N PRO A 544 12.76 13.14 7.91
CA PRO A 544 13.54 13.38 6.69
C PRO A 544 12.87 14.31 5.67
N PHE A 545 11.55 14.38 5.66
CA PHE A 545 10.78 15.11 4.64
C PHE A 545 9.89 16.22 5.21
N GLY A 546 9.97 16.50 6.52
CA GLY A 546 9.03 17.40 7.20
C GLY A 546 7.59 16.86 7.28
N THR A 547 7.36 15.62 6.84
CA THR A 547 6.09 14.87 6.93
C THR A 547 6.24 13.72 7.93
N PRO A 548 5.17 12.96 8.25
CA PRO A 548 5.29 11.74 9.05
C PRO A 548 6.16 10.65 8.41
N VAL A 549 6.50 10.74 7.12
CA VAL A 549 7.24 9.68 6.40
C VAL A 549 8.66 9.55 6.95
N TRP A 550 9.02 8.34 7.40
CA TRP A 550 10.36 7.98 7.86
C TRP A 550 11.12 7.19 6.79
N SER A 551 10.47 6.22 6.15
CA SER A 551 10.94 5.51 4.95
C SER A 551 9.78 5.19 4.01
N TYR A 552 10.09 4.89 2.77
CA TYR A 552 9.10 4.73 1.70
C TYR A 552 9.50 3.63 0.70
N GLY A 553 8.64 3.33 -0.26
CA GLY A 553 8.85 2.23 -1.19
C GLY A 553 8.58 0.86 -0.57
N HIS A 554 7.56 0.77 0.30
CA HIS A 554 7.10 -0.46 0.94
C HIS A 554 5.78 -0.95 0.32
N ARG A 555 5.56 -2.25 0.27
CA ARG A 555 4.33 -2.90 -0.19
C ARG A 555 3.33 -3.12 0.94
N ASN A 556 3.65 -3.98 1.92
CA ASN A 556 2.73 -4.30 3.02
C ASN A 556 3.47 -4.70 4.31
N PRO A 557 4.16 -3.74 4.96
CA PRO A 557 4.91 -3.98 6.19
C PRO A 557 3.97 -4.28 7.37
N GLN A 558 4.16 -5.42 8.05
CA GLN A 558 3.31 -5.87 9.18
C GLN A 558 4.09 -6.16 10.48
N GLY A 559 5.41 -5.96 10.46
CA GLY A 559 6.29 -6.14 11.61
C GLY A 559 7.24 -4.96 11.78
N LEU A 560 7.45 -4.53 13.03
CA LEU A 560 8.40 -3.49 13.42
C LEU A 560 9.04 -3.88 14.76
N ALA A 561 10.36 -3.94 14.82
CA ALA A 561 11.09 -4.26 16.04
C ALA A 561 12.38 -3.44 16.14
N PHE A 562 12.67 -2.91 17.33
CA PHE A 562 13.95 -2.27 17.60
C PHE A 562 14.94 -3.28 18.17
N ASP A 563 16.18 -3.27 17.67
CA ASP A 563 17.27 -4.01 18.29
C ASP A 563 17.88 -3.27 19.49
N SER A 564 18.81 -3.94 20.17
CA SER A 564 19.51 -3.40 21.35
C SER A 564 20.33 -2.13 21.05
N ARG A 565 20.64 -1.86 19.78
CA ARG A 565 21.36 -0.67 19.31
C ARG A 565 20.41 0.45 18.89
N GLY A 566 19.10 0.25 19.05
CA GLY A 566 18.08 1.23 18.67
C GLY A 566 17.83 1.30 17.17
N ARG A 567 18.25 0.30 16.38
CA ARG A 567 17.97 0.25 14.95
C ARG A 567 16.63 -0.43 14.70
N LEU A 568 15.89 0.08 13.72
CA LEU A 568 14.56 -0.42 13.37
C LEU A 568 14.65 -1.53 12.33
N TRP A 569 14.12 -2.69 12.66
CA TRP A 569 13.91 -3.83 11.76
C TRP A 569 12.44 -3.93 11.39
N GLU A 570 12.18 -4.36 10.16
CA GLU A 570 10.85 -4.41 9.56
C GLU A 570 10.66 -5.75 8.83
N GLN A 571 9.43 -6.25 8.82
CA GLN A 571 9.04 -7.47 8.12
C GLN A 571 7.86 -7.21 7.18
N GLU A 572 8.10 -7.50 5.90
CA GLU A 572 7.23 -7.09 4.80
C GLU A 572 6.71 -8.29 4.01
N PHE A 573 5.43 -8.25 3.63
CA PHE A 573 4.88 -9.17 2.63
C PHE A 573 5.26 -8.72 1.22
N GLY A 574 5.87 -9.64 0.47
CA GLY A 574 6.10 -9.52 -0.96
C GLY A 574 4.81 -9.57 -1.79
N ASN A 575 4.95 -9.37 -3.09
CA ASN A 575 3.86 -9.60 -4.02
C ASN A 575 3.78 -11.08 -4.34
N SER A 576 4.45 -11.55 -5.38
CA SER A 576 4.33 -12.93 -5.85
C SER A 576 5.61 -13.74 -5.74
N VAL A 577 6.76 -13.08 -5.49
CA VAL A 577 8.07 -13.72 -5.54
C VAL A 577 8.65 -13.85 -4.14
N MET A 578 8.86 -12.73 -3.43
CA MET A 578 9.61 -12.74 -2.17
C MET A 578 9.10 -11.75 -1.12
N ASP A 579 8.98 -12.22 0.12
CA ASP A 579 8.91 -11.37 1.31
C ASP A 579 10.30 -10.87 1.71
N GLU A 580 10.34 -9.87 2.59
CA GLU A 580 11.57 -9.19 2.99
C GLU A 580 11.68 -8.98 4.49
N THR A 581 12.91 -9.09 5.02
CA THR A 581 13.29 -8.47 6.30
C THR A 581 14.22 -7.30 5.99
N ASN A 582 13.81 -6.11 6.43
CA ASN A 582 14.49 -4.86 6.16
C ASN A 582 15.13 -4.27 7.42
N LEU A 583 16.29 -3.64 7.25
CA LEU A 583 16.88 -2.73 8.25
C LEU A 583 16.51 -1.30 7.83
N ILE A 584 15.59 -0.69 8.58
CA ILE A 584 15.00 0.60 8.26
C ILE A 584 15.95 1.75 8.57
N VAL A 585 16.21 2.59 7.57
CA VAL A 585 17.03 3.81 7.69
C VAL A 585 16.23 5.07 7.38
N ARG A 586 16.60 6.18 8.02
CA ARG A 586 15.98 7.49 7.84
C ARG A 586 16.03 7.92 6.37
N GLY A 587 14.87 8.15 5.76
CA GLY A 587 14.72 8.59 4.37
C GLY A 587 14.99 7.50 3.33
N GLY A 588 15.12 6.23 3.74
CA GLY A 588 15.39 5.12 2.83
C GLY A 588 14.23 4.83 1.88
N ASN A 589 14.57 4.51 0.63
CA ASN A 589 13.65 3.98 -0.38
C ASN A 589 13.87 2.47 -0.52
N TYR A 590 12.83 1.67 -0.27
CA TYR A 590 12.89 0.20 -0.34
C TYR A 590 12.45 -0.36 -1.71
N GLY A 591 12.16 0.53 -2.66
CA GLY A 591 12.12 0.21 -4.09
C GLY A 591 10.79 -0.31 -4.64
N TRP A 592 9.83 -0.72 -3.80
CA TRP A 592 8.49 -1.11 -4.28
C TRP A 592 7.81 0.08 -5.01
N PRO A 593 7.18 -0.13 -6.20
CA PRO A 593 6.92 -1.40 -6.86
C PRO A 593 7.94 -1.80 -7.94
N ALA A 594 8.97 -0.98 -8.17
CA ALA A 594 9.98 -1.24 -9.18
C ALA A 594 10.92 -2.40 -8.79
N CYS A 595 11.10 -2.64 -7.49
CA CYS A 595 11.89 -3.73 -6.92
C CYS A 595 11.04 -4.55 -5.93
N GLU A 596 11.11 -5.88 -6.05
CA GLU A 596 10.57 -6.85 -5.09
C GLU A 596 11.69 -7.82 -4.71
N GLY A 597 12.29 -7.65 -3.54
CA GLY A 597 13.42 -8.41 -3.06
C GLY A 597 14.66 -8.21 -3.93
N THR A 598 14.85 -9.15 -4.86
CA THR A 598 15.94 -9.15 -5.83
C THR A 598 15.45 -9.15 -7.27
N THR A 599 14.15 -8.91 -7.50
CA THR A 599 13.49 -8.99 -8.81
C THR A 599 13.01 -7.62 -9.25
N GLY A 600 13.14 -7.33 -10.56
CA GLY A 600 12.80 -6.03 -11.14
C GLY A 600 14.02 -5.13 -11.23
N SER A 601 13.82 -3.83 -10.99
CA SER A 601 14.85 -2.79 -11.13
C SER A 601 15.66 -2.57 -9.84
N CYS A 602 15.89 -3.64 -9.06
CA CYS A 602 16.56 -3.57 -7.75
C CYS A 602 18.01 -3.07 -7.80
N GLY A 603 18.64 -3.09 -8.98
CA GLY A 603 19.98 -2.55 -9.19
C GLY A 603 20.03 -1.03 -9.43
N GLU A 604 18.88 -0.36 -9.52
CA GLU A 604 18.84 1.09 -9.70
C GLU A 604 19.42 1.82 -8.47
N PRO A 605 20.24 2.87 -8.67
CA PRO A 605 20.80 3.62 -7.57
C PRO A 605 19.71 4.25 -6.69
N GLY A 606 19.87 4.13 -5.37
CA GLY A 606 18.99 4.77 -4.38
C GLY A 606 18.04 3.82 -3.66
N PHE A 607 17.91 2.57 -4.09
CA PHE A 607 17.17 1.55 -3.34
C PHE A 607 18.01 0.92 -2.23
N VAL A 608 17.38 0.69 -1.08
CA VAL A 608 17.95 -0.02 0.07
C VAL A 608 17.54 -1.47 -0.04
N ALA A 609 18.51 -2.36 -0.28
CA ALA A 609 18.25 -3.78 -0.41
C ALA A 609 17.83 -4.43 0.93
N PRO A 610 16.94 -5.44 0.88
CA PRO A 610 16.57 -6.19 2.08
C PRO A 610 17.76 -6.95 2.65
N LYS A 611 17.74 -7.15 3.97
CA LYS A 611 18.77 -7.94 4.67
C LYS A 611 18.52 -9.44 4.52
N ARG A 612 17.29 -9.83 4.20
CA ARG A 612 16.92 -11.20 3.86
C ARG A 612 15.63 -11.23 3.04
N THR A 613 15.55 -12.18 2.11
CA THR A 613 14.33 -12.49 1.35
C THR A 613 13.84 -13.91 1.63
N TYR A 614 12.53 -14.13 1.44
CA TYR A 614 11.87 -15.43 1.62
C TYR A 614 10.90 -15.68 0.47
N PRO A 615 10.90 -16.86 -0.17
CA PRO A 615 9.87 -17.18 -1.16
C PRO A 615 8.47 -17.05 -0.54
N VAL A 616 7.53 -16.39 -1.22
CA VAL A 616 6.16 -16.15 -0.67
C VAL A 616 5.46 -17.45 -0.24
N ALA A 617 5.69 -18.55 -0.97
CA ALA A 617 5.13 -19.88 -0.64
C ALA A 617 5.68 -20.46 0.68
N GLU A 618 6.89 -20.07 1.06
CA GLU A 618 7.60 -20.52 2.26
C GLU A 618 7.58 -19.51 3.41
N GLY A 619 7.19 -18.27 3.11
CA GLY A 619 7.04 -17.18 4.06
C GLY A 619 5.58 -16.76 4.19
N SER A 620 5.21 -15.70 3.47
CA SER A 620 4.10 -14.82 3.81
C SER A 620 4.20 -14.37 5.28
N CYS A 621 5.31 -13.70 5.63
CA CYS A 621 5.67 -13.38 7.00
C CYS A 621 5.15 -12.01 7.47
N SER A 622 4.55 -11.99 8.67
CA SER A 622 3.92 -10.78 9.24
C SER A 622 4.71 -10.18 10.41
N GLY A 623 4.68 -10.81 11.58
CA GLY A 623 5.24 -10.23 12.80
C GLY A 623 6.75 -10.43 12.90
N ILE A 624 7.42 -9.49 13.55
CA ILE A 624 8.85 -9.56 13.88
C ILE A 624 9.08 -9.11 15.33
N ALA A 625 9.97 -9.79 16.04
CA ALA A 625 10.41 -9.43 17.38
C ALA A 625 11.91 -9.59 17.51
N VAL A 626 12.55 -8.71 18.29
CA VAL A 626 13.95 -8.86 18.70
C VAL A 626 13.98 -9.28 20.17
N VAL A 627 14.69 -10.36 20.49
CA VAL A 627 15.04 -10.75 21.87
C VAL A 627 16.51 -11.18 21.90
N ARG A 628 17.31 -10.57 22.80
CA ARG A 628 18.75 -10.88 23.00
C ARG A 628 19.55 -10.96 21.69
N ASP A 629 19.39 -9.95 20.83
CA ASP A 629 20.04 -9.82 19.50
C ASP A 629 19.66 -10.90 18.46
N ALA A 630 18.60 -11.67 18.70
CA ALA A 630 17.99 -12.54 17.70
C ALA A 630 16.64 -11.97 17.22
N LEU A 631 16.43 -12.03 15.90
CA LEU A 631 15.14 -11.80 15.27
C LEU A 631 14.32 -13.07 15.26
N TYR A 632 13.02 -12.90 15.52
CA TYR A 632 12.00 -13.93 15.41
C TYR A 632 10.91 -13.43 14.48
N ILE A 633 10.62 -14.18 13.41
CA ILE A 633 9.73 -13.76 12.33
C ILE A 633 8.62 -14.79 12.16
N ALA A 634 7.37 -14.38 12.39
CA ALA A 634 6.20 -15.24 12.32
C ALA A 634 5.61 -15.27 10.91
N CYS A 635 5.42 -16.47 10.36
CA CYS A 635 4.97 -16.66 8.99
C CYS A 635 3.61 -17.33 8.87
N LEU A 636 2.78 -16.74 8.02
CA LEU A 636 1.42 -17.16 7.77
C LEU A 636 1.38 -18.38 6.84
N ARG A 637 1.55 -18.18 5.54
CA ARG A 637 1.44 -19.26 4.53
C ARG A 637 2.51 -20.33 4.72
N GLY A 638 3.73 -19.91 5.05
CA GLY A 638 4.85 -20.78 5.37
C GLY A 638 4.68 -21.58 6.66
N ALA A 639 3.72 -21.18 7.51
CA ALA A 639 3.34 -21.84 8.76
C ALA A 639 4.54 -22.17 9.66
N ARG A 640 5.41 -21.18 9.91
CA ARG A 640 6.67 -21.38 10.65
C ARG A 640 7.14 -20.10 11.33
N LEU A 641 8.09 -20.24 12.25
CA LEU A 641 8.82 -19.16 12.89
C LEU A 641 10.28 -19.20 12.42
N TYR A 642 10.77 -18.15 11.75
CA TYR A 642 12.20 -18.03 11.52
C TYR A 642 12.88 -17.43 12.75
N ARG A 643 14.10 -17.88 13.05
CA ARG A 643 15.03 -17.21 13.96
C ARG A 643 16.28 -16.81 13.17
N ALA A 644 16.80 -15.61 13.37
CA ALA A 644 18.07 -15.17 12.80
C ALA A 644 18.87 -14.35 13.82
N GLU A 645 20.19 -14.46 13.80
CA GLU A 645 21.07 -13.66 14.67
C GLU A 645 21.48 -12.37 13.97
N ILE A 646 21.41 -11.25 14.69
CA ILE A 646 21.83 -9.95 14.18
C ILE A 646 23.35 -9.85 14.31
N SER A 647 24.05 -9.83 13.17
CA SER A 647 25.50 -9.68 13.10
C SER A 647 25.86 -8.49 12.21
N GLY A 648 26.37 -7.42 12.83
CA GLY A 648 26.54 -6.13 12.14
C GLY A 648 25.19 -5.60 11.65
N ASP A 649 25.08 -5.33 10.37
CA ASP A 649 23.84 -4.94 9.67
C ASP A 649 23.17 -6.12 8.92
N GLY A 650 23.72 -7.33 9.04
CA GLY A 650 23.23 -8.54 8.39
C GLY A 650 22.59 -9.53 9.36
N LEU A 651 22.10 -10.64 8.78
CA LEU A 651 21.46 -11.73 9.49
C LEU A 651 22.20 -13.05 9.25
N THR A 652 22.61 -13.71 10.33
CA THR A 652 23.34 -14.98 10.32
C THR A 652 22.57 -16.06 11.09
N ASN A 653 23.07 -17.30 11.05
CA ASN A 653 22.49 -18.45 11.76
C ASN A 653 20.95 -18.55 11.63
N VAL A 654 20.46 -18.55 10.39
CA VAL A 654 19.01 -18.56 10.15
C VAL A 654 18.45 -19.95 10.30
N GLU A 655 17.55 -20.09 11.26
CA GLU A 655 16.89 -21.33 11.64
C GLU A 655 15.38 -21.25 11.38
N GLN A 656 14.76 -22.41 11.21
CA GLN A 656 13.31 -22.56 11.11
C GLN A 656 12.78 -23.37 12.29
N HIS A 657 11.72 -22.87 12.90
CA HIS A 657 11.07 -23.47 14.06
C HIS A 657 9.56 -23.57 13.83
N LEU A 658 8.89 -24.49 14.56
CA LEU A 658 7.43 -24.65 14.57
C LEU A 658 6.80 -24.97 13.19
N ASN A 659 7.56 -25.57 12.28
CA ASN A 659 7.15 -25.88 10.90
C ASN A 659 5.85 -26.70 10.84
N GLY A 660 4.76 -26.04 10.47
CA GLY A 660 3.41 -26.61 10.33
C GLY A 660 2.72 -27.00 11.64
N VAL A 661 3.35 -26.79 12.80
CA VAL A 661 2.85 -27.26 14.11
C VAL A 661 1.57 -26.54 14.51
N HIS A 662 1.55 -25.22 14.34
CA HIS A 662 0.45 -24.34 14.79
C HIS A 662 -0.30 -23.69 13.62
N GLY A 663 0.02 -24.09 12.38
CA GLY A 663 -0.47 -23.46 11.17
C GLY A 663 0.10 -22.05 10.99
N ARG A 664 -0.75 -21.11 10.58
CA ARG A 664 -0.39 -19.72 10.25
C ARG A 664 -0.02 -18.95 11.52
N LEU A 665 1.23 -18.52 11.65
CA LEU A 665 1.71 -17.69 12.76
C LEU A 665 1.69 -16.21 12.35
N ARG A 666 1.00 -15.36 13.14
CA ARG A 666 0.74 -13.95 12.80
C ARG A 666 1.61 -12.98 13.58
N THR A 667 1.31 -12.79 14.86
CA THR A 667 2.01 -11.81 15.70
C THR A 667 3.04 -12.53 16.56
N VAL A 668 4.24 -11.97 16.64
CA VAL A 668 5.29 -12.35 17.57
C VAL A 668 5.71 -11.11 18.34
N GLU A 669 5.74 -11.19 19.66
CA GLU A 669 6.09 -10.06 20.54
C GLU A 669 6.97 -10.54 21.69
N PRO A 670 7.96 -9.76 22.15
CA PRO A 670 8.69 -10.08 23.37
C PRO A 670 7.75 -10.19 24.56
N SER A 671 8.02 -11.15 25.44
CA SER A 671 7.34 -11.24 26.72
C SER A 671 8.21 -10.73 27.87
N ALA A 672 7.58 -10.31 28.97
CA ALA A 672 8.27 -9.67 30.10
C ALA A 672 9.36 -10.54 30.77
N ASP A 673 9.24 -11.87 30.69
CA ASP A 673 10.20 -12.86 31.19
C ASP A 673 11.32 -13.21 30.18
N GLY A 674 11.43 -12.47 29.07
CA GLY A 674 12.45 -12.68 28.05
C GLY A 674 12.18 -13.86 27.12
N GLY A 675 10.93 -14.30 27.00
CA GLY A 675 10.44 -15.21 25.97
C GLY A 675 9.71 -14.48 24.83
N LEU A 676 8.76 -15.16 24.20
CA LEU A 676 7.87 -14.58 23.19
C LEU A 676 6.40 -14.89 23.48
N TRP A 677 5.53 -13.99 23.01
CA TRP A 677 4.14 -14.27 22.69
C TRP A 677 4.02 -14.55 21.21
N LEU A 678 3.16 -15.50 20.84
CA LEU A 678 2.80 -15.83 19.46
C LEU A 678 1.28 -15.92 19.30
N THR A 679 0.75 -15.49 18.17
CA THR A 679 -0.66 -15.69 17.80
C THR A 679 -0.81 -16.44 16.49
N THR A 680 -1.91 -17.18 16.33
CA THR A 680 -2.26 -17.83 15.06
C THR A 680 -3.34 -17.06 14.29
N SER A 681 -3.47 -17.34 12.99
CA SER A 681 -4.57 -16.85 12.15
C SER A 681 -4.98 -17.88 11.09
N ASN A 682 -5.43 -19.04 11.56
CA ASN A 682 -5.77 -20.23 10.78
C ASN A 682 -7.15 -20.13 10.11
N ARG A 683 -8.09 -19.37 10.66
CA ARG A 683 -9.46 -19.25 10.15
C ARG A 683 -9.98 -17.81 10.26
N GLY A 684 -10.72 -17.36 9.25
CA GLY A 684 -11.37 -16.03 9.24
C GLY A 684 -10.46 -14.87 8.85
N ASP A 685 -9.19 -15.13 8.51
CA ASP A 685 -8.15 -14.10 8.34
C ASP A 685 -8.44 -13.06 7.23
N LYS A 686 -9.46 -13.25 6.37
CA LYS A 686 -9.75 -12.42 5.19
C LYS A 686 -11.24 -12.17 4.91
N ASP A 687 -12.13 -12.31 5.89
CA ASP A 687 -13.58 -12.14 5.69
C ASP A 687 -14.22 -11.01 6.53
N SER A 688 -13.48 -10.46 7.50
CA SER A 688 -13.99 -9.45 8.45
C SER A 688 -15.23 -9.88 9.23
N ILE A 689 -15.41 -11.19 9.49
CA ILE A 689 -16.54 -11.73 10.24
C ILE A 689 -16.12 -11.96 11.70
N ALA A 690 -16.68 -11.16 12.61
CA ALA A 690 -16.41 -11.28 14.02
C ALA A 690 -16.75 -12.68 14.57
N ASN A 691 -15.93 -13.19 15.48
CA ASN A 691 -16.15 -14.44 16.23
C ASN A 691 -16.26 -15.74 15.38
N ASN A 692 -15.65 -15.82 14.20
CA ASN A 692 -15.71 -17.01 13.34
C ASN A 692 -14.38 -17.80 13.24
N SER A 693 -13.39 -17.45 14.07
CA SER A 693 -12.05 -18.03 14.09
C SER A 693 -11.88 -19.09 15.18
N ASN A 694 -10.73 -19.79 15.17
CA ASN A 694 -10.32 -20.71 16.24
C ASN A 694 -8.81 -20.61 16.42
N GLU A 695 -8.37 -19.47 16.94
CA GLU A 695 -6.97 -19.12 17.07
C GLU A 695 -6.39 -19.50 18.43
N SER A 696 -5.07 -19.51 18.50
CA SER A 696 -4.31 -19.79 19.71
C SER A 696 -3.42 -18.61 20.06
N ILE A 697 -3.37 -18.28 21.35
CA ILE A 697 -2.37 -17.41 21.93
C ILE A 697 -1.36 -18.32 22.63
N LEU A 698 -0.12 -18.26 22.17
CA LEU A 698 0.97 -19.16 22.52
C LEU A 698 2.04 -18.38 23.29
N LYS A 699 2.60 -19.03 24.30
CA LYS A 699 3.76 -18.57 25.05
C LYS A 699 4.97 -19.40 24.65
N VAL A 700 6.06 -18.74 24.27
CA VAL A 700 7.33 -19.40 23.94
C VAL A 700 8.36 -19.06 25.01
N GLN A 701 8.90 -20.10 25.66
CA GLN A 701 10.08 -19.95 26.48
C GLN A 701 11.32 -20.09 25.58
N LEU A 702 12.21 -19.11 25.62
CA LEU A 702 13.46 -19.14 24.85
C LEU A 702 14.60 -19.73 25.70
N GLY A 703 15.53 -20.41 25.02
CA GLY A 703 16.82 -20.82 25.61
C GLY A 703 17.59 -19.61 26.13
N ARG A 704 18.39 -19.81 27.18
CA ARG A 704 19.26 -18.76 27.70
C ARG A 704 20.49 -18.57 26.84
#